data_AF-W6R8K4-F1
#
_entry.id   AF-W6R8K4-F1
#
_cell.length_a   1.000
_cell.length_b   1.000
_cell.length_c   1.000
_cell.angle_alpha   90.00
_cell.angle_beta   90.00
_cell.angle_gamma   90.00
#
_symmetry.space_group_name_H-M   'P 1'
#
loop_
_entity.id
_entity.type
_entity.pdbx_description
1 polymer ?
#
loop_
_entity_poly.entity_id
_entity_poly.type
_entity_poly.pdbx_seq_one_letter_code
_entity_poly.pdbx_strand_id
1 'polypeptide(L)'
;MSYGRLEDCMNNAGYAMKPLHQSQKGLSWAAMDHFLHRKWPIIHEQLERPDTEGFTTVTDDKLPNWLGAKSMKTQNESEVDDVRLEGLTRAANENIHSLSIPERQILAMSWFRQWQEIETASLFEALDRAANLRGDTNAVHEEINRRALIQVDVVRITTTALARHIETLRRVGTKVIICEEAAEIMEAHVISALMSGVEHFIQIGDHRQLRPQIQTHSLSLESSTRKTWQLERSQFERRALGEPGLNPARIAQLNVRRRMRPDISQHIRSVYPKLEDHESVLNLPKIVGMWNNLIWLDHRCDEDSRDDGSRVKSHSNQWEVDMATVLVRHLVLQGEYKSMDIALLAPYTGQLRKLRASLTNDFEVCLGERDLETLATDGLGRFEDEYPEPNGRKAFEKKTLLQTLRLATVDNFQGEEARVIVVSLVRSNSKRKLNVPMWADVHSQLARANAVGTELALCCPRHSDKPILCYEPHDFEKKSPEGGCSLPCTRRPEPCVHQCQAECHSAVMHEGFACGKPCPCIRSTYVELPCGNIKKAIFCHQMPNLKVIRCDAKVEKSVPKCGHTIQVGCYKDVTSPIFRCSKPCSDILSCGHNCSDYCGNCLEEVHDGRRVFEYPKCTKRCDRPHGVCNHSCPKICHDEESCGYCEANCEVRILEFIVWSSHVHHASRDAPGPANTEAPAQCVARQYANGFPAMSDALRSSDAAINARASAGKTVQTICVKSAGDKGDARVDFLEWKTYSEISLDETPIIVLGCGNFIISESVDGLVGLDEVYTKDKDGRFDGLQDVCSIDVSSSLASVIPS
;
A
#
# COMPACT_ATOMS: atom_id res chain seq x y z
N MET A 1 -11.87 7.42 43.67
CA MET A 1 -11.48 6.74 44.93
C MET A 1 -11.58 5.22 44.83
N SER A 2 -12.74 4.61 44.49
CA SER A 2 -12.88 3.14 44.49
C SER A 2 -11.85 2.41 43.61
N TYR A 3 -11.61 2.90 42.38
CA TYR A 3 -10.63 2.30 41.46
C TYR A 3 -9.22 2.13 42.04
N GLY A 4 -8.66 3.16 42.69
CA GLY A 4 -7.35 3.04 43.33
C GLY A 4 -7.35 1.99 44.45
N ARG A 5 -8.39 1.97 45.29
CA ARG A 5 -8.54 0.94 46.35
C ARG A 5 -8.71 -0.47 45.78
N LEU A 6 -9.31 -0.62 44.61
CA LEU A 6 -9.43 -1.90 43.91
C LEU A 6 -8.07 -2.35 43.37
N GLU A 7 -7.30 -1.42 42.79
CA GLU A 7 -5.93 -1.63 42.33
C GLU A 7 -5.00 -2.01 43.50
N ASP A 8 -5.09 -1.32 44.64
CA ASP A 8 -4.39 -1.67 45.89
C ASP A 8 -4.71 -3.11 46.35
N CYS A 9 -6.00 -3.50 46.34
CA CYS A 9 -6.41 -4.87 46.70
C CYS A 9 -5.91 -5.92 45.70
N MET A 10 -5.91 -5.62 44.39
CA MET A 10 -5.38 -6.51 43.37
C MET A 10 -3.85 -6.65 43.45
N ASN A 11 -3.15 -5.56 43.76
CA ASN A 11 -1.71 -5.59 44.03
C ASN A 11 -1.40 -6.45 45.27
N ASN A 12 -2.15 -6.28 46.37
CA ASN A 12 -2.00 -7.10 47.58
C ASN A 12 -2.27 -8.60 47.33
N ALA A 13 -3.31 -8.94 46.56
CA ALA A 13 -3.53 -10.31 46.11
C ALA A 13 -2.34 -10.84 45.27
N GLY A 14 -1.80 -10.01 44.36
CA GLY A 14 -0.61 -10.33 43.59
C GLY A 14 0.67 -10.49 44.42
N TYR A 15 0.78 -9.80 45.56
CA TYR A 15 1.87 -9.98 46.52
C TYR A 15 1.77 -11.30 47.29
N ALA A 16 0.56 -11.75 47.67
CA ALA A 16 0.34 -13.07 48.29
C ALA A 16 0.45 -14.25 47.30
N MET A 17 0.04 -14.07 46.04
CA MET A 17 0.15 -15.11 45.01
C MET A 17 1.59 -15.48 44.64
N LYS A 18 2.53 -14.53 44.66
CA LYS A 18 3.94 -14.77 44.33
C LYS A 18 4.60 -15.85 45.21
N PRO A 19 4.61 -15.74 46.56
CA PRO A 19 5.12 -16.79 47.43
C PRO A 19 4.38 -18.12 47.26
N LEU A 20 3.04 -18.09 47.19
CA LEU A 20 2.22 -19.30 47.02
C LEU A 20 2.46 -20.04 45.68
N HIS A 21 2.93 -19.36 44.63
CA HIS A 21 3.35 -20.00 43.39
C HIS A 21 4.83 -20.47 43.43
N GLN A 22 5.70 -19.75 44.15
CA GLN A 22 7.09 -20.16 44.35
C GLN A 22 7.17 -21.46 45.19
N SER A 23 6.34 -21.59 46.23
CA SER A 23 6.32 -22.75 47.13
C SER A 23 5.88 -24.06 46.46
N GLN A 24 5.22 -24.01 45.30
CA GLN A 24 4.96 -25.21 44.48
C GLN A 24 6.24 -25.90 43.98
N LYS A 25 7.40 -25.24 44.09
CA LYS A 25 8.72 -25.79 43.74
C LYS A 25 9.46 -26.38 44.96
N GLY A 26 8.92 -26.24 46.17
CA GLY A 26 9.50 -26.72 47.43
C GLY A 26 9.63 -25.62 48.50
N LEU A 27 10.05 -26.01 49.71
CA LEU A 27 10.43 -25.07 50.77
C LEU A 27 11.75 -24.37 50.40
N SER A 28 11.76 -23.03 50.45
CA SER A 28 12.95 -22.19 50.35
C SER A 28 13.06 -21.26 51.56
N TRP A 29 14.28 -20.82 51.89
CA TRP A 29 14.48 -19.78 52.90
C TRP A 29 13.80 -18.48 52.49
N ALA A 30 13.92 -18.09 51.21
CA ALA A 30 13.32 -16.86 50.69
C ALA A 30 11.78 -16.77 50.85
N ALA A 31 11.07 -17.90 50.91
CA ALA A 31 9.63 -17.93 51.18
C ALA A 31 9.28 -17.91 52.68
N MET A 32 10.16 -18.43 53.54
CA MET A 32 9.87 -18.68 54.96
C MET A 32 10.60 -17.72 55.93
N ASP A 33 11.63 -17.01 55.50
CA ASP A 33 12.44 -16.07 56.30
C ASP A 33 11.59 -15.09 57.12
N HIS A 34 10.77 -14.27 56.44
CA HIS A 34 9.89 -13.30 57.10
C HIS A 34 8.86 -13.96 58.05
N PHE A 35 8.39 -15.17 57.72
CA PHE A 35 7.46 -15.92 58.56
C PHE A 35 8.13 -16.43 59.84
N LEU A 36 9.31 -17.05 59.72
CA LEU A 36 10.08 -17.58 60.85
C LEU A 36 10.57 -16.44 61.75
N HIS A 37 11.09 -15.34 61.20
CA HIS A 37 11.44 -14.14 61.96
C HIS A 37 10.25 -13.59 62.75
N ARG A 38 9.04 -13.57 62.16
CA ARG A 38 7.83 -13.01 62.79
C ARG A 38 7.16 -13.94 63.80
N LYS A 39 7.23 -15.26 63.62
CA LYS A 39 6.58 -16.27 64.49
C LYS A 39 7.51 -16.87 65.54
N TRP A 40 8.77 -17.09 65.18
CA TRP A 40 9.75 -17.87 65.96
C TRP A 40 11.14 -17.20 65.92
N PRO A 41 11.30 -15.95 66.38
CA PRO A 41 12.55 -15.19 66.23
C PRO A 41 13.78 -15.89 66.82
N ILE A 42 13.62 -16.60 67.94
CA ILE A 42 14.71 -17.38 68.58
C ILE A 42 15.16 -18.56 67.70
N ILE A 43 14.26 -19.14 66.91
CA ILE A 43 14.56 -20.23 65.98
C ILE A 43 15.16 -19.68 64.68
N HIS A 44 14.64 -18.54 64.19
CA HIS A 44 15.19 -17.82 63.04
C HIS A 44 16.65 -17.38 63.29
N GLU A 45 16.96 -16.80 64.46
CA GLU A 45 18.33 -16.40 64.80
C GLU A 45 19.31 -17.59 64.83
N GLN A 46 18.86 -18.77 65.27
CA GLN A 46 19.68 -19.99 65.26
C GLN A 46 19.91 -20.58 63.85
N LEU A 47 19.08 -20.21 62.87
CA LEU A 47 19.27 -20.50 61.45
C LEU A 47 20.05 -19.39 60.72
N GLU A 48 20.27 -18.24 61.36
CA GLU A 48 21.10 -17.14 60.87
C GLU A 48 22.56 -17.25 61.32
N ARG A 49 22.81 -17.74 62.54
CA ARG A 49 24.16 -17.89 63.11
C ARG A 49 24.99 -18.89 62.29
N PRO A 50 26.25 -18.57 61.95
CA PRO A 50 27.16 -19.48 61.25
C PRO A 50 27.58 -20.66 62.14
N ASP A 51 28.13 -21.70 61.50
CA ASP A 51 28.65 -22.88 62.18
C ASP A 51 29.71 -22.52 63.24
N THR A 52 29.91 -23.39 64.25
CA THR A 52 30.74 -23.14 65.44
C THR A 52 32.24 -22.89 65.15
N GLU A 53 32.68 -23.01 63.90
CA GLU A 53 34.04 -22.72 63.44
C GLU A 53 34.15 -21.38 62.68
N GLY A 54 33.06 -20.61 62.54
CA GLY A 54 33.06 -19.25 62.00
C GLY A 54 33.04 -19.12 60.47
N PHE A 55 32.86 -20.22 59.73
CA PHE A 55 32.76 -20.21 58.28
C PHE A 55 31.33 -19.89 57.80
N THR A 56 31.21 -19.10 56.72
CA THR A 56 29.92 -18.84 56.05
C THR A 56 29.77 -19.75 54.84
N THR A 57 28.78 -20.65 54.87
CA THR A 57 28.51 -21.60 53.80
C THR A 57 27.75 -20.96 52.64
N VAL A 58 28.48 -20.51 51.62
CA VAL A 58 27.92 -19.91 50.39
C VAL A 58 27.21 -20.99 49.55
N THR A 59 25.91 -21.17 49.79
CA THR A 59 25.02 -22.08 49.04
C THR A 59 23.61 -21.49 48.96
N ASP A 60 22.87 -21.81 47.91
CA ASP A 60 21.75 -20.99 47.42
C ASP A 60 20.47 -20.97 48.28
N ASP A 61 20.38 -21.75 49.37
CA ASP A 61 19.21 -21.72 50.26
C ASP A 61 19.55 -22.31 51.65
N LYS A 62 19.31 -21.55 52.74
CA LYS A 62 19.69 -21.98 54.11
C LYS A 62 18.89 -23.19 54.61
N LEU A 63 17.59 -23.23 54.29
CA LEU A 63 16.63 -24.17 54.90
C LEU A 63 16.79 -25.63 54.44
N PRO A 64 16.98 -25.94 53.13
CA PRO A 64 17.21 -27.30 52.65
C PRO A 64 18.49 -27.95 53.20
N ASN A 65 19.52 -27.15 53.49
CA ASN A 65 20.75 -27.61 54.13
C ASN A 65 20.48 -28.12 55.55
N TRP A 66 19.79 -27.32 56.39
CA TRP A 66 19.40 -27.75 57.75
C TRP A 66 18.48 -28.99 57.72
N LEU A 67 17.64 -29.13 56.70
CA LEU A 67 16.76 -30.29 56.45
C LEU A 67 17.47 -31.54 55.92
N GLY A 68 18.76 -31.44 55.55
CA GLY A 68 19.57 -32.55 55.04
C GLY A 68 19.15 -33.09 53.68
N ALA A 69 18.34 -32.36 52.90
CA ALA A 69 17.74 -32.85 51.66
C ALA A 69 17.64 -31.77 50.58
N LYS A 70 18.17 -32.05 49.38
CA LYS A 70 18.16 -31.11 48.24
C LYS A 70 16.79 -30.89 47.59
N SER A 71 15.77 -31.67 47.96
CA SER A 71 14.37 -31.47 47.60
C SER A 71 13.50 -32.35 48.49
N MET A 72 12.55 -31.77 49.22
CA MET A 72 11.50 -32.54 49.89
C MET A 72 10.40 -32.86 48.88
N LYS A 73 10.14 -34.15 48.64
CA LYS A 73 8.87 -34.60 48.04
C LYS A 73 7.89 -34.91 49.17
N THR A 74 6.66 -34.41 49.06
CA THR A 74 5.55 -34.81 49.94
C THR A 74 5.25 -36.30 49.76
N GLN A 75 5.63 -37.11 50.74
CA GLN A 75 5.20 -38.50 50.87
C GLN A 75 4.82 -38.80 52.31
N ASN A 76 3.72 -39.56 52.46
CA ASN A 76 3.12 -40.06 53.69
C ASN A 76 2.80 -38.99 54.76
N GLU A 77 1.59 -38.45 54.64
CA GLU A 77 0.86 -37.87 55.76
C GLU A 77 0.59 -38.96 56.82
N SER A 78 1.44 -39.02 57.84
CA SER A 78 1.07 -39.55 59.15
C SER A 78 0.66 -38.36 60.00
N GLU A 79 -0.52 -38.40 60.63
CA GLU A 79 -0.96 -37.37 61.57
C GLU A 79 0.05 -37.26 62.73
N VAL A 80 0.77 -36.13 62.77
CA VAL A 80 1.66 -35.80 63.88
C VAL A 80 0.82 -35.10 64.95
N ASP A 81 0.58 -35.82 66.03
CA ASP A 81 -0.13 -35.33 67.23
C ASP A 81 0.45 -33.99 67.71
N ASP A 82 -0.42 -33.00 67.97
CA ASP A 82 -0.03 -31.62 68.31
C ASP A 82 0.89 -31.57 69.53
N VAL A 83 0.69 -32.48 70.50
CA VAL A 83 1.53 -32.62 71.71
C VAL A 83 2.99 -32.91 71.34
N ARG A 84 3.22 -33.68 70.27
CA ARG A 84 4.57 -33.95 69.74
C ARG A 84 5.15 -32.72 69.06
N LEU A 85 4.32 -31.94 68.35
CA LEU A 85 4.75 -30.74 67.65
C LEU A 85 5.12 -29.60 68.60
N GLU A 86 4.38 -29.40 69.70
CA GLU A 86 4.76 -28.49 70.78
C GLU A 86 6.10 -28.90 71.42
N GLY A 87 6.29 -30.21 71.66
CA GLY A 87 7.55 -30.75 72.18
C GLY A 87 8.76 -30.45 71.28
N LEU A 88 8.61 -30.67 69.98
CA LEU A 88 9.65 -30.34 68.98
C LEU A 88 9.89 -28.82 68.88
N THR A 89 8.82 -28.02 68.97
CA THR A 89 8.93 -26.54 68.92
C THR A 89 9.65 -26.00 70.15
N ARG A 90 9.44 -26.57 71.35
CA ARG A 90 10.21 -26.22 72.55
C ARG A 90 11.68 -26.58 72.40
N ALA A 91 11.99 -27.80 71.98
CA ALA A 91 13.38 -28.23 71.74
C ALA A 91 14.09 -27.37 70.68
N ALA A 92 13.37 -26.92 69.63
CA ALA A 92 13.90 -26.02 68.62
C ALA A 92 14.21 -24.60 69.14
N ASN A 93 13.45 -24.10 70.13
CA ASN A 93 13.76 -22.83 70.78
C ASN A 93 15.00 -22.94 71.69
N GLU A 94 15.26 -24.11 72.29
CA GLU A 94 16.45 -24.36 73.12
C GLU A 94 17.71 -24.60 72.27
N ASN A 95 17.65 -25.49 71.28
CA ASN A 95 18.69 -25.70 70.28
C ASN A 95 18.14 -26.40 69.02
N ILE A 96 17.91 -25.65 67.95
CA ILE A 96 17.38 -26.16 66.66
C ILE A 96 18.28 -27.21 66.00
N HIS A 97 19.59 -27.20 66.28
CA HIS A 97 20.54 -28.15 65.71
C HIS A 97 20.56 -29.50 66.46
N SER A 98 19.99 -29.56 67.67
CA SER A 98 19.85 -30.80 68.44
C SER A 98 18.83 -31.79 67.85
N LEU A 99 17.89 -31.31 67.05
CA LEU A 99 16.85 -32.13 66.42
C LEU A 99 17.43 -33.09 65.36
N SER A 100 16.92 -34.32 65.33
CA SER A 100 17.26 -35.29 64.27
C SER A 100 16.61 -34.93 62.93
N ILE A 101 17.17 -35.42 61.82
CA ILE A 101 16.70 -35.07 60.46
C ILE A 101 15.19 -35.28 60.26
N PRO A 102 14.55 -36.39 60.70
CA PRO A 102 13.10 -36.55 60.61
C PRO A 102 12.30 -35.51 61.41
N GLU A 103 12.81 -35.09 62.57
CA GLU A 103 12.16 -34.10 63.43
C GLU A 103 12.23 -32.69 62.84
N ARG A 104 13.37 -32.35 62.21
CA ARG A 104 13.53 -31.11 61.42
C ARG A 104 12.53 -31.06 60.26
N GLN A 105 12.35 -32.18 59.57
CA GLN A 105 11.41 -32.30 58.44
C GLN A 105 9.94 -32.19 58.88
N ILE A 106 9.56 -32.81 60.00
CA ILE A 106 8.22 -32.64 60.61
C ILE A 106 7.97 -31.18 60.96
N LEU A 107 8.91 -30.53 61.65
CA LEU A 107 8.79 -29.15 62.12
C LEU A 107 8.74 -28.14 60.97
N ALA A 108 9.55 -28.32 59.93
CA ALA A 108 9.48 -27.47 58.73
C ALA A 108 8.18 -27.64 57.94
N MET A 109 7.66 -28.87 57.84
CA MET A 109 6.37 -29.13 57.20
C MET A 109 5.22 -28.45 57.95
N SER A 110 5.25 -28.41 59.29
CA SER A 110 4.23 -27.69 60.07
C SER A 110 4.33 -26.17 59.90
N TRP A 111 5.55 -25.61 59.87
CA TRP A 111 5.76 -24.19 59.57
C TRP A 111 5.26 -23.82 58.18
N PHE A 112 5.58 -24.64 57.17
CA PHE A 112 5.13 -24.46 55.80
C PHE A 112 3.60 -24.50 55.69
N ARG A 113 2.95 -25.45 56.39
CA ARG A 113 1.49 -25.53 56.46
C ARG A 113 0.88 -24.28 57.10
N GLN A 114 1.34 -23.87 58.29
CA GLN A 114 0.82 -22.67 58.97
C GLN A 114 1.02 -21.40 58.14
N TRP A 115 2.16 -21.29 57.46
CA TRP A 115 2.44 -20.19 56.52
C TRP A 115 1.51 -20.21 55.31
N GLN A 116 1.31 -21.37 54.69
CA GLN A 116 0.40 -21.54 53.56
C GLN A 116 -1.05 -21.23 53.94
N GLU A 117 -1.51 -21.64 55.13
CA GLU A 117 -2.83 -21.32 55.69
C GLU A 117 -2.99 -19.79 55.89
N ILE A 118 -1.95 -19.09 56.35
CA ILE A 118 -1.96 -17.62 56.53
C ILE A 118 -1.94 -16.87 55.19
N GLU A 119 -1.06 -17.23 54.25
CA GLU A 119 -0.97 -16.57 52.94
C GLU A 119 -2.20 -16.84 52.06
N THR A 120 -2.79 -18.05 52.14
CA THR A 120 -4.06 -18.33 51.45
C THR A 120 -5.23 -17.57 52.07
N ALA A 121 -5.32 -17.47 53.40
CA ALA A 121 -6.33 -16.63 54.06
C ALA A 121 -6.18 -15.14 53.68
N SER A 122 -4.94 -14.62 53.65
CA SER A 122 -4.61 -13.27 53.18
C SER A 122 -5.06 -13.04 51.73
N LEU A 123 -4.80 -14.01 50.84
CA LEU A 123 -5.24 -13.98 49.44
C LEU A 123 -6.76 -13.99 49.30
N PHE A 124 -7.48 -14.87 50.01
CA PHE A 124 -8.94 -14.88 49.99
C PHE A 124 -9.53 -13.56 50.50
N GLU A 125 -9.03 -13.03 51.62
CA GLU A 125 -9.49 -11.74 52.16
C GLU A 125 -9.20 -10.57 51.19
N ALA A 126 -8.08 -10.60 50.45
CA ALA A 126 -7.78 -9.63 49.39
C ALA A 126 -8.73 -9.76 48.18
N LEU A 127 -9.04 -10.99 47.75
CA LEU A 127 -9.97 -11.27 46.67
C LEU A 127 -11.42 -10.88 47.00
N ASP A 128 -11.89 -11.17 48.22
CA ASP A 128 -13.23 -10.77 48.69
C ASP A 128 -13.35 -9.25 48.79
N ARG A 129 -12.32 -8.55 49.29
CA ARG A 129 -12.28 -7.08 49.28
C ARG A 129 -12.31 -6.52 47.86
N ALA A 130 -11.57 -7.11 46.93
CA ALA A 130 -11.60 -6.71 45.52
C ALA A 130 -12.97 -6.98 44.86
N ALA A 131 -13.61 -8.12 45.16
CA ALA A 131 -14.95 -8.46 44.68
C ALA A 131 -16.00 -7.47 45.18
N ASN A 132 -15.97 -7.11 46.48
CA ASN A 132 -16.86 -6.11 47.07
C ASN A 132 -16.64 -4.72 46.45
N LEU A 133 -15.40 -4.22 46.36
CA LEU A 133 -15.09 -2.93 45.73
C LEU A 133 -15.47 -2.87 44.24
N ARG A 134 -15.41 -4.01 43.53
CA ARG A 134 -15.89 -4.15 42.16
C ARG A 134 -17.42 -4.14 42.11
N GLY A 135 -18.10 -4.75 43.08
CA GLY A 135 -19.55 -4.67 43.28
C GLY A 135 -20.03 -3.23 43.48
N ASP A 136 -19.43 -2.51 44.44
CA ASP A 136 -19.69 -1.08 44.69
C ASP A 136 -19.51 -0.24 43.41
N THR A 137 -18.39 -0.47 42.71
CA THR A 137 -18.07 0.28 41.48
C THR A 137 -19.05 -0.04 40.35
N ASN A 138 -19.46 -1.30 40.19
CA ASN A 138 -20.51 -1.69 39.24
C ASN A 138 -21.85 -1.04 39.59
N ALA A 139 -22.25 -1.05 40.88
CA ALA A 139 -23.51 -0.46 41.34
C ALA A 139 -23.61 1.05 41.04
N VAL A 140 -22.50 1.79 41.12
CA VAL A 140 -22.45 3.20 40.71
C VAL A 140 -22.66 3.37 39.19
N HIS A 141 -22.07 2.51 38.36
CA HIS A 141 -22.30 2.54 36.91
C HIS A 141 -23.73 2.11 36.54
N GLU A 142 -24.28 1.13 37.25
CA GLU A 142 -25.67 0.71 37.10
C GLU A 142 -26.67 1.82 37.47
N GLU A 143 -26.41 2.62 38.50
CA GLU A 143 -27.24 3.78 38.82
C GLU A 143 -27.16 4.89 37.75
N ILE A 144 -26.00 5.09 37.11
CA ILE A 144 -25.87 6.00 35.96
C ILE A 144 -26.68 5.46 34.77
N ASN A 145 -26.53 4.17 34.44
CA ASN A 145 -27.28 3.52 33.38
C ASN A 145 -28.79 3.57 33.64
N ARG A 146 -29.24 3.33 34.87
CA ARG A 146 -30.65 3.39 35.27
C ARG A 146 -31.25 4.78 35.02
N ARG A 147 -30.51 5.86 35.31
CA ARG A 147 -30.97 7.23 35.04
C ARG A 147 -31.15 7.51 33.56
N ALA A 148 -30.25 7.01 32.71
CA ALA A 148 -30.41 7.10 31.25
C ALA A 148 -31.59 6.25 30.75
N LEU A 149 -31.76 5.03 31.27
CA LEU A 149 -32.84 4.11 30.89
C LEU A 149 -34.24 4.60 31.32
N ILE A 150 -34.34 5.42 32.37
CA ILE A 150 -35.59 6.08 32.79
C ILE A 150 -35.96 7.27 31.88
N GLN A 151 -35.02 7.79 31.08
CA GLN A 151 -35.23 8.94 30.19
C GLN A 151 -35.62 8.57 28.75
N VAL A 152 -35.75 7.28 28.42
CA VAL A 152 -36.06 6.80 27.06
C VAL A 152 -37.36 6.01 27.00
N ASP A 153 -38.15 6.24 25.95
CA ASP A 153 -39.46 5.58 25.76
C ASP A 153 -39.34 4.08 25.42
N VAL A 154 -38.24 3.67 24.77
CA VAL A 154 -38.02 2.31 24.28
C VAL A 154 -36.58 1.86 24.55
N VAL A 155 -36.44 0.79 25.33
CA VAL A 155 -35.17 0.10 25.58
C VAL A 155 -35.12 -1.17 24.72
N ARG A 156 -34.27 -1.22 23.69
CA ARG A 156 -33.97 -2.45 22.94
C ARG A 156 -32.78 -3.18 23.60
N ILE A 157 -32.96 -4.46 23.91
CA ILE A 157 -31.93 -5.28 24.57
C ILE A 157 -32.12 -6.76 24.19
N THR A 158 -31.04 -7.54 24.10
CA THR A 158 -31.12 -8.99 23.91
C THR A 158 -31.52 -9.69 25.22
N THR A 159 -32.09 -10.89 25.14
CA THR A 159 -32.49 -11.65 26.34
C THR A 159 -31.31 -12.00 27.25
N THR A 160 -30.12 -12.23 26.69
CA THR A 160 -28.87 -12.45 27.44
C THR A 160 -28.39 -11.19 28.16
N ALA A 161 -28.46 -10.02 27.51
CA ALA A 161 -28.13 -8.74 28.14
C ALA A 161 -29.19 -8.31 29.18
N LEU A 162 -30.46 -8.63 28.97
CA LEU A 162 -31.53 -8.46 29.96
C LEU A 162 -31.24 -9.28 31.22
N ALA A 163 -30.87 -10.55 31.07
CA ALA A 163 -30.51 -11.41 32.21
C ALA A 163 -29.29 -10.86 32.98
N ARG A 164 -28.30 -10.32 32.28
CA ARG A 164 -27.11 -9.68 32.89
C ARG A 164 -27.44 -8.39 33.64
N HIS A 165 -28.38 -7.59 33.14
CA HIS A 165 -28.73 -6.26 33.70
C HIS A 165 -30.06 -6.25 34.46
N ILE A 166 -30.49 -7.42 34.95
CA ILE A 166 -31.83 -7.65 35.50
C ILE A 166 -32.13 -6.77 36.73
N GLU A 167 -31.13 -6.47 37.55
CA GLU A 167 -31.30 -5.60 38.73
C GLU A 167 -31.54 -4.14 38.35
N THR A 168 -30.73 -3.60 37.44
CA THR A 168 -30.96 -2.26 36.86
C THR A 168 -32.36 -2.17 36.24
N LEU A 169 -32.74 -3.13 35.39
CA LEU A 169 -34.00 -3.09 34.65
C LEU A 169 -35.24 -3.19 35.55
N ARG A 170 -35.20 -4.04 36.60
CA ARG A 170 -36.26 -4.09 37.63
C ARG A 170 -36.48 -2.74 38.32
N ARG A 171 -35.45 -1.88 38.42
CA ARG A 171 -35.51 -0.54 39.02
C ARG A 171 -35.85 0.58 38.00
N VAL A 172 -36.08 0.25 36.73
CA VAL A 172 -36.63 1.17 35.71
C VAL A 172 -38.17 1.19 35.76
N GLY A 173 -38.82 0.08 36.17
CA GLY A 173 -40.27 0.01 36.32
C GLY A 173 -41.04 -0.28 35.02
N THR A 174 -40.43 -1.03 34.09
CA THR A 174 -40.99 -1.35 32.77
C THR A 174 -42.33 -2.08 32.84
N LYS A 175 -43.42 -1.39 32.45
CA LYS A 175 -44.78 -1.93 32.41
C LYS A 175 -45.07 -2.86 31.24
N VAL A 176 -44.44 -2.63 30.08
CA VAL A 176 -44.71 -3.35 28.83
C VAL A 176 -43.42 -3.92 28.28
N ILE A 177 -43.42 -5.22 27.98
CA ILE A 177 -42.31 -5.90 27.29
C ILE A 177 -42.82 -6.50 25.98
N ILE A 178 -42.05 -6.28 24.91
CA ILE A 178 -42.25 -6.91 23.61
C ILE A 178 -41.08 -7.86 23.38
N CYS A 179 -41.40 -9.15 23.20
CA CYS A 179 -40.46 -10.22 22.92
C CYS A 179 -40.57 -10.59 21.43
N GLU A 180 -39.62 -10.11 20.63
CA GLU A 180 -39.43 -10.44 19.21
C GLU A 180 -38.73 -11.81 19.10
N GLU A 181 -39.03 -12.58 18.05
CA GLU A 181 -38.62 -13.99 17.87
C GLU A 181 -38.84 -14.91 19.09
N ALA A 182 -39.95 -14.71 19.81
CA ALA A 182 -40.34 -15.47 21.01
C ALA A 182 -40.50 -17.00 20.77
N ALA A 183 -40.53 -17.45 19.52
CA ALA A 183 -40.53 -18.87 19.15
C ALA A 183 -39.13 -19.51 19.18
N GLU A 184 -38.08 -18.74 18.90
CA GLU A 184 -36.67 -19.15 18.90
C GLU A 184 -36.02 -18.95 20.30
N ILE A 185 -36.68 -18.25 21.22
CA ILE A 185 -36.16 -17.96 22.55
C ILE A 185 -36.51 -19.08 23.56
N MET A 186 -35.48 -19.63 24.22
CA MET A 186 -35.64 -20.61 25.31
C MET A 186 -36.56 -20.06 26.42
N GLU A 187 -37.47 -20.88 26.94
CA GLU A 187 -38.42 -20.43 27.96
C GLU A 187 -37.73 -19.86 29.23
N ALA A 188 -36.58 -20.38 29.63
CA ALA A 188 -35.79 -19.82 30.73
C ALA A 188 -35.41 -18.34 30.54
N HIS A 189 -35.16 -17.92 29.29
CA HIS A 189 -34.86 -16.53 28.93
C HIS A 189 -36.13 -15.65 28.85
N VAL A 190 -37.29 -16.25 28.58
CA VAL A 190 -38.59 -15.56 28.66
C VAL A 190 -38.96 -15.33 30.13
N ILE A 191 -38.74 -16.33 30.99
CA ILE A 191 -39.05 -16.26 32.43
C ILE A 191 -38.21 -15.18 33.14
N SER A 192 -36.93 -15.00 32.80
CA SER A 192 -36.13 -13.91 33.38
C SER A 192 -36.65 -12.52 33.02
N ALA A 193 -37.29 -12.35 31.86
CA ALA A 193 -37.93 -11.12 31.44
C ALA A 193 -39.29 -10.84 32.13
N LEU A 194 -39.88 -11.79 32.85
CA LEU A 194 -41.10 -11.59 33.66
C LEU A 194 -40.78 -10.86 34.98
N MET A 195 -40.33 -9.61 34.85
CA MET A 195 -39.93 -8.76 35.96
C MET A 195 -41.13 -8.26 36.80
N SER A 196 -40.87 -7.99 38.07
CA SER A 196 -41.81 -7.27 38.96
C SER A 196 -42.15 -5.90 38.39
N GLY A 197 -43.44 -5.64 38.15
CA GLY A 197 -43.94 -4.38 37.56
C GLY A 197 -44.37 -4.49 36.09
N VAL A 198 -44.11 -5.62 35.42
CA VAL A 198 -44.61 -5.87 34.07
C VAL A 198 -46.11 -6.16 34.11
N GLU A 199 -46.90 -5.31 33.44
CA GLU A 199 -48.35 -5.39 33.32
C GLU A 199 -48.77 -6.06 32.00
N HIS A 200 -47.97 -5.89 30.94
CA HIS A 200 -48.21 -6.47 29.62
C HIS A 200 -46.95 -7.14 29.06
N PHE A 201 -47.07 -8.40 28.62
CA PHE A 201 -46.00 -9.14 27.95
C PHE A 201 -46.50 -9.62 26.58
N ILE A 202 -45.95 -9.04 25.51
CA ILE A 202 -46.33 -9.29 24.12
C ILE A 202 -45.26 -10.21 23.51
N GLN A 203 -45.68 -11.36 22.96
CA GLN A 203 -44.80 -12.30 22.27
C GLN A 203 -45.10 -12.30 20.77
N ILE A 204 -44.06 -12.08 19.97
CA ILE A 204 -44.08 -12.08 18.51
C ILE A 204 -43.06 -13.11 18.05
N GLY A 205 -43.45 -14.01 17.16
CA GLY A 205 -42.59 -15.09 16.65
C GLY A 205 -43.43 -16.17 15.97
N ASP A 206 -42.79 -17.21 15.46
CA ASP A 206 -43.46 -18.28 14.73
C ASP A 206 -43.03 -19.68 15.15
N HIS A 207 -43.89 -20.35 15.94
CA HIS A 207 -43.72 -21.73 16.40
C HIS A 207 -43.69 -22.80 15.30
N ARG A 208 -43.78 -22.41 14.02
CA ARG A 208 -43.61 -23.29 12.85
C ARG A 208 -42.30 -23.06 12.09
N GLN A 209 -41.45 -22.15 12.55
CA GLN A 209 -40.10 -21.91 12.06
C GLN A 209 -39.08 -22.55 13.02
N LEU A 210 -37.89 -21.95 13.22
CA LEU A 210 -36.88 -22.55 14.08
C LEU A 210 -37.25 -22.48 15.56
N ARG A 211 -36.70 -23.43 16.31
CA ARG A 211 -36.77 -23.55 17.76
C ARG A 211 -35.45 -23.06 18.40
N PRO A 212 -35.43 -22.76 19.70
CA PRO A 212 -34.20 -22.46 20.43
C PRO A 212 -33.19 -23.61 20.29
N GLN A 213 -32.01 -23.30 19.78
CA GLN A 213 -30.95 -24.29 19.59
C GLN A 213 -30.41 -24.79 20.95
N ILE A 214 -30.25 -26.12 21.05
CA ILE A 214 -29.64 -26.77 22.23
C ILE A 214 -28.51 -27.70 21.79
N GLN A 215 -27.38 -27.68 22.52
CA GLN A 215 -26.21 -28.52 22.20
C GLN A 215 -26.44 -30.01 22.48
N THR A 216 -27.37 -30.33 23.38
CA THR A 216 -27.53 -31.68 23.95
C THR A 216 -28.79 -32.37 23.43
N HIS A 217 -28.65 -33.14 22.35
CA HIS A 217 -29.75 -33.85 21.68
C HIS A 217 -30.62 -34.72 22.61
N SER A 218 -30.10 -35.27 23.71
CA SER A 218 -30.93 -36.06 24.64
C SER A 218 -32.03 -35.24 25.35
N LEU A 219 -31.94 -33.90 25.34
CA LEU A 219 -32.92 -32.96 25.91
C LEU A 219 -33.92 -32.40 24.86
N SER A 220 -33.77 -32.80 23.59
CA SER A 220 -34.59 -32.41 22.43
C SER A 220 -35.99 -33.07 22.43
N LEU A 221 -36.92 -32.54 21.63
CA LEU A 221 -38.17 -33.23 21.28
C LEU A 221 -37.92 -34.45 20.38
N GLU A 222 -36.83 -34.45 19.60
CA GLU A 222 -36.42 -35.57 18.73
C GLU A 222 -35.76 -36.73 19.50
N SER A 223 -35.49 -36.52 20.80
CA SER A 223 -34.93 -37.52 21.72
C SER A 223 -35.85 -38.75 21.85
N SER A 224 -35.36 -39.92 21.42
CA SER A 224 -36.06 -41.21 21.58
C SER A 224 -36.31 -41.57 23.05
N THR A 225 -35.48 -41.04 23.96
CA THR A 225 -35.73 -40.93 25.41
C THR A 225 -36.85 -39.92 25.71
N ARG A 226 -38.08 -40.31 25.36
CA ARG A 226 -39.39 -39.70 25.65
C ARG A 226 -39.39 -38.35 26.39
N LYS A 227 -39.72 -37.27 25.67
CA LYS A 227 -40.69 -36.20 26.03
C LYS A 227 -40.60 -35.47 27.40
N THR A 228 -39.69 -35.76 28.32
CA THR A 228 -39.72 -35.19 29.69
C THR A 228 -39.16 -33.77 29.78
N TRP A 229 -38.18 -33.42 28.94
CA TRP A 229 -37.41 -32.19 29.09
C TRP A 229 -37.85 -31.08 28.13
N GLN A 230 -37.96 -31.37 26.83
CA GLN A 230 -38.50 -30.46 25.80
C GLN A 230 -37.87 -29.04 25.82
N LEU A 231 -36.56 -28.91 26.07
CA LEU A 231 -35.96 -27.58 26.34
C LEU A 231 -35.96 -26.63 25.12
N GLU A 232 -36.05 -27.19 23.92
CA GLU A 232 -36.27 -26.50 22.65
C GLU A 232 -37.75 -26.14 22.39
N ARG A 233 -38.69 -26.48 23.27
CA ARG A 233 -40.07 -26.01 23.17
C ARG A 233 -40.15 -24.63 23.83
N SER A 234 -40.13 -23.58 23.02
CA SER A 234 -40.24 -22.20 23.51
C SER A 234 -41.58 -21.97 24.24
N GLN A 235 -41.61 -20.98 25.13
CA GLN A 235 -42.85 -20.60 25.82
C GLN A 235 -43.95 -20.22 24.82
N PHE A 236 -43.58 -19.59 23.71
CA PHE A 236 -44.50 -19.24 22.63
C PHE A 236 -45.14 -20.49 22.01
N GLU A 237 -44.36 -21.50 21.61
CA GLU A 237 -44.90 -22.79 21.13
C GLU A 237 -45.77 -23.48 22.21
N ARG A 238 -45.33 -23.43 23.47
CA ARG A 238 -46.04 -24.06 24.60
C ARG A 238 -47.42 -23.44 24.81
N ARG A 239 -47.53 -22.11 24.74
CA ARG A 239 -48.81 -21.39 24.82
C ARG A 239 -49.62 -21.43 23.52
N ALA A 240 -48.98 -21.55 22.35
CA ALA A 240 -49.63 -21.68 21.04
C ALA A 240 -50.38 -23.00 20.88
N LEU A 241 -49.75 -24.12 21.27
CA LEU A 241 -50.32 -25.46 21.12
C LEU A 241 -51.07 -25.94 22.37
N GLY A 242 -50.89 -25.26 23.51
CA GLY A 242 -51.42 -25.67 24.80
C GLY A 242 -50.72 -26.91 25.39
N GLU A 243 -51.24 -27.39 26.51
CA GLU A 243 -50.73 -28.53 27.26
C GLU A 243 -51.85 -29.12 28.16
N PRO A 244 -51.72 -30.35 28.69
CA PRO A 244 -52.74 -30.95 29.55
C PRO A 244 -53.05 -30.07 30.77
N GLY A 245 -54.28 -29.56 30.86
CA GLY A 245 -54.73 -28.65 31.92
C GLY A 245 -54.66 -27.15 31.56
N LEU A 246 -54.01 -26.76 30.45
CA LEU A 246 -53.91 -25.36 30.01
C LEU A 246 -54.25 -25.25 28.52
N ASN A 247 -55.43 -24.68 28.24
CA ASN A 247 -55.91 -24.46 26.88
C ASN A 247 -54.97 -23.53 26.07
N PRO A 248 -54.89 -23.70 24.74
CA PRO A 248 -54.16 -22.80 23.86
C PRO A 248 -54.52 -21.32 24.06
N ALA A 249 -53.50 -20.46 24.02
CA ALA A 249 -53.68 -19.01 24.03
C ALA A 249 -54.30 -18.54 22.71
N ARG A 250 -55.05 -17.43 22.75
CA ARG A 250 -55.55 -16.77 21.53
C ARG A 250 -54.39 -16.10 20.80
N ILE A 251 -53.91 -16.71 19.72
CA ILE A 251 -52.89 -16.13 18.84
C ILE A 251 -53.57 -15.35 17.70
N ALA A 252 -53.09 -14.12 17.48
CA ALA A 252 -53.39 -13.34 16.29
C ALA A 252 -52.36 -13.68 15.20
N GLN A 253 -52.76 -14.53 14.24
CA GLN A 253 -51.93 -14.84 13.08
C GLN A 253 -52.03 -13.72 12.03
N LEU A 254 -50.89 -13.27 11.51
CA LEU A 254 -50.84 -12.40 10.33
C LEU A 254 -50.93 -13.26 9.06
N ASN A 255 -52.03 -13.12 8.31
CA ASN A 255 -52.32 -13.96 7.14
C ASN A 255 -51.70 -13.43 5.83
N VAL A 256 -51.56 -12.11 5.69
CA VAL A 256 -51.19 -11.46 4.42
C VAL A 256 -49.67 -11.26 4.32
N ARG A 257 -48.99 -12.02 3.44
CA ARG A 257 -47.53 -11.98 3.27
C ARG A 257 -47.08 -11.08 2.10
N ARG A 258 -45.95 -10.37 2.27
CA ARG A 258 -45.47 -9.32 1.35
C ARG A 258 -44.10 -9.58 0.69
N ARG A 259 -43.42 -10.71 1.01
CA ARG A 259 -42.05 -11.05 0.58
C ARG A 259 -41.95 -11.80 -0.77
N MET A 260 -42.20 -13.11 -0.76
CA MET A 260 -41.91 -14.03 -1.89
C MET A 260 -42.93 -13.98 -3.05
N ARG A 261 -42.76 -14.81 -4.09
CA ARG A 261 -43.73 -14.97 -5.20
C ARG A 261 -44.84 -15.98 -4.86
N PRO A 262 -46.02 -15.96 -5.53
CA PRO A 262 -47.01 -17.04 -5.46
C PRO A 262 -46.42 -18.42 -5.75
N ASP A 263 -45.52 -18.49 -6.74
CA ASP A 263 -44.73 -19.67 -7.13
C ASP A 263 -44.07 -20.35 -5.92
N ILE A 264 -43.68 -19.58 -4.90
CA ILE A 264 -42.99 -20.06 -3.69
C ILE A 264 -43.99 -20.26 -2.55
N SER A 265 -44.86 -19.27 -2.29
CA SER A 265 -45.78 -19.29 -1.14
C SER A 265 -46.81 -20.42 -1.20
N GLN A 266 -47.20 -20.88 -2.40
CA GLN A 266 -48.15 -21.99 -2.57
C GLN A 266 -47.73 -23.26 -1.83
N HIS A 267 -46.42 -23.52 -1.75
CA HIS A 267 -45.85 -24.68 -1.04
C HIS A 267 -45.94 -24.48 0.47
N ILE A 268 -45.64 -23.26 0.93
CA ILE A 268 -45.66 -22.87 2.35
C ILE A 268 -47.09 -22.88 2.94
N ARG A 269 -48.14 -22.75 2.12
CA ARG A 269 -49.55 -22.93 2.55
C ARG A 269 -49.85 -24.29 3.18
N SER A 270 -49.03 -25.32 2.93
CA SER A 270 -49.10 -26.61 3.65
C SER A 270 -48.88 -26.48 5.16
N VAL A 271 -48.02 -25.56 5.58
CA VAL A 271 -47.73 -25.25 6.99
C VAL A 271 -48.67 -24.18 7.54
N TYR A 272 -49.07 -23.21 6.69
CA TYR A 272 -49.93 -22.08 7.05
C TYR A 272 -51.18 -22.00 6.12
N PRO A 273 -52.27 -22.74 6.40
CA PRO A 273 -53.41 -22.84 5.47
C PRO A 273 -54.21 -21.55 5.22
N LYS A 274 -53.98 -20.50 6.03
CA LYS A 274 -54.63 -19.17 5.91
C LYS A 274 -53.75 -18.11 5.23
N LEU A 275 -52.65 -18.53 4.59
CA LEU A 275 -51.63 -17.62 4.09
C LEU A 275 -52.01 -17.03 2.72
N GLU A 276 -52.15 -15.70 2.67
CA GLU A 276 -52.64 -14.93 1.53
C GLU A 276 -51.53 -14.07 0.91
N ASP A 277 -51.43 -14.04 -0.42
CA ASP A 277 -50.45 -13.24 -1.14
C ASP A 277 -50.94 -11.80 -1.36
N HIS A 278 -50.19 -10.81 -0.88
CA HIS A 278 -50.50 -9.40 -1.12
C HIS A 278 -50.35 -9.03 -2.61
N GLU A 279 -51.21 -8.13 -3.10
CA GLU A 279 -51.22 -7.65 -4.50
C GLU A 279 -49.82 -7.28 -5.05
N SER A 280 -48.99 -6.65 -4.21
CA SER A 280 -47.63 -6.20 -4.55
C SER A 280 -46.66 -7.31 -4.94
N VAL A 281 -47.00 -8.59 -4.70
CA VAL A 281 -46.13 -9.72 -5.04
C VAL A 281 -46.61 -10.57 -6.21
N LEU A 282 -47.84 -10.34 -6.70
CA LEU A 282 -48.42 -11.10 -7.81
C LEU A 282 -47.68 -10.84 -9.13
N ASN A 283 -47.13 -9.63 -9.29
CA ASN A 283 -46.49 -9.14 -10.51
C ASN A 283 -44.99 -8.82 -10.33
N LEU A 284 -44.27 -9.57 -9.48
CA LEU A 284 -42.83 -9.35 -9.29
C LEU A 284 -42.04 -9.62 -10.58
N PRO A 285 -41.08 -8.75 -10.98
CA PRO A 285 -40.24 -8.96 -12.17
C PRO A 285 -39.57 -10.34 -12.16
N LYS A 286 -39.45 -11.02 -13.31
CA LYS A 286 -38.79 -12.33 -13.40
C LYS A 286 -37.32 -12.26 -12.97
N ILE A 287 -36.75 -13.40 -12.58
CA ILE A 287 -35.31 -13.52 -12.30
C ILE A 287 -34.55 -13.35 -13.63
N VAL A 288 -33.82 -12.24 -13.77
CA VAL A 288 -32.99 -11.95 -14.96
C VAL A 288 -31.86 -12.99 -15.06
N GLY A 289 -31.59 -13.45 -16.28
CA GLY A 289 -30.66 -14.53 -16.58
C GLY A 289 -31.25 -15.94 -16.48
N MET A 290 -32.45 -16.10 -15.89
CA MET A 290 -33.10 -17.41 -15.68
C MET A 290 -34.40 -17.53 -16.47
N TRP A 291 -34.75 -18.75 -16.88
CA TRP A 291 -36.02 -19.02 -17.58
C TRP A 291 -37.21 -19.12 -16.60
N ASN A 292 -36.98 -19.77 -15.47
CA ASN A 292 -37.97 -20.02 -14.41
C ASN A 292 -37.59 -19.26 -13.12
N ASN A 293 -38.59 -18.84 -12.33
CA ASN A 293 -38.38 -18.16 -11.04
C ASN A 293 -38.07 -19.12 -9.87
N LEU A 294 -38.37 -20.41 -10.05
CA LEU A 294 -38.25 -21.46 -9.03
C LEU A 294 -37.81 -22.74 -9.74
N ILE A 295 -36.70 -23.32 -9.30
CA ILE A 295 -36.10 -24.55 -9.84
C ILE A 295 -35.52 -25.35 -8.68
N TRP A 296 -35.67 -26.67 -8.73
CA TRP A 296 -34.90 -27.63 -7.94
C TRP A 296 -34.08 -28.48 -8.89
N LEU A 297 -32.76 -28.47 -8.73
CA LEU A 297 -31.83 -29.23 -9.55
C LEU A 297 -31.59 -30.62 -8.93
N ASP A 298 -32.11 -31.69 -9.54
CA ASP A 298 -31.78 -33.08 -9.16
C ASP A 298 -30.41 -33.47 -9.73
N HIS A 299 -29.53 -34.00 -8.89
CA HIS A 299 -28.19 -34.45 -9.26
C HIS A 299 -27.79 -35.70 -8.48
N ARG A 300 -26.79 -36.42 -9.00
CA ARG A 300 -26.38 -37.75 -8.47
C ARG A 300 -24.91 -37.82 -8.08
N CYS A 301 -24.24 -36.68 -7.99
CA CYS A 301 -22.87 -36.54 -7.54
C CYS A 301 -22.84 -36.71 -6.01
N ASP A 302 -22.20 -37.76 -5.49
CA ASP A 302 -22.12 -38.05 -4.06
C ASP A 302 -21.45 -36.89 -3.26
N GLU A 303 -21.77 -36.80 -1.97
CA GLU A 303 -21.15 -35.91 -0.99
C GLU A 303 -19.67 -36.24 -0.76
N ASP A 304 -18.85 -35.24 -0.41
CA ASP A 304 -17.41 -35.41 -0.22
C ASP A 304 -17.11 -36.42 0.90
N SER A 305 -16.14 -37.31 0.66
CA SER A 305 -15.62 -38.22 1.68
C SER A 305 -15.13 -37.45 2.91
N ARG A 306 -15.49 -37.92 4.11
CA ARG A 306 -14.99 -37.35 5.36
C ARG A 306 -13.48 -37.54 5.47
N ASP A 307 -12.79 -36.45 5.82
CA ASP A 307 -11.40 -36.50 6.26
C ASP A 307 -11.33 -36.98 7.71
N ASP A 308 -10.73 -38.17 7.90
CA ASP A 308 -10.86 -39.00 9.11
C ASP A 308 -10.15 -38.42 10.35
N GLY A 309 -9.32 -37.37 10.15
CA GLY A 309 -8.64 -36.64 11.22
C GLY A 309 -9.50 -35.58 11.94
N SER A 310 -10.61 -35.13 11.35
CA SER A 310 -11.37 -34.00 11.90
C SER A 310 -12.56 -34.44 12.78
N ARG A 311 -12.69 -33.86 13.98
CA ARG A 311 -13.82 -34.11 14.91
C ARG A 311 -15.15 -33.46 14.48
N VAL A 312 -15.19 -32.86 13.29
CA VAL A 312 -16.24 -31.93 12.85
C VAL A 312 -17.38 -32.71 12.19
N LYS A 313 -18.63 -32.39 12.54
CA LYS A 313 -19.82 -33.07 11.97
C LYS A 313 -20.22 -32.56 10.58
N SER A 314 -19.45 -31.65 9.98
CA SER A 314 -19.82 -31.00 8.73
C SER A 314 -19.71 -31.95 7.53
N HIS A 315 -20.63 -31.79 6.60
CA HIS A 315 -20.57 -32.37 5.26
C HIS A 315 -20.25 -31.26 4.23
N SER A 316 -19.81 -31.64 3.04
CA SER A 316 -19.68 -30.77 1.87
C SER A 316 -19.87 -31.58 0.58
N ASN A 317 -20.08 -30.92 -0.55
CA ASN A 317 -20.22 -31.53 -1.87
C ASN A 317 -19.58 -30.60 -2.90
N GLN A 318 -18.43 -31.01 -3.47
CA GLN A 318 -17.69 -30.16 -4.41
C GLN A 318 -18.49 -29.82 -5.67
N TRP A 319 -19.28 -30.74 -6.21
CA TRP A 319 -20.05 -30.47 -7.43
C TRP A 319 -21.11 -29.38 -7.21
N GLU A 320 -21.76 -29.37 -6.04
CA GLU A 320 -22.67 -28.28 -5.66
C GLU A 320 -21.94 -26.96 -5.44
N VAL A 321 -20.70 -26.96 -4.96
CA VAL A 321 -19.86 -25.76 -4.85
C VAL A 321 -19.61 -25.17 -6.23
N ASP A 322 -19.14 -26.00 -7.16
CA ASP A 322 -18.80 -25.58 -8.52
C ASP A 322 -20.06 -25.07 -9.26
N MET A 323 -21.20 -25.79 -9.14
CA MET A 323 -22.47 -25.42 -9.77
C MET A 323 -23.07 -24.14 -9.18
N ALA A 324 -23.01 -23.96 -7.85
CA ALA A 324 -23.46 -22.73 -7.20
C ALA A 324 -22.58 -21.53 -7.59
N THR A 325 -21.26 -21.72 -7.68
CA THR A 325 -20.32 -20.65 -8.07
C THR A 325 -20.60 -20.15 -9.50
N VAL A 326 -20.74 -21.05 -10.49
CA VAL A 326 -21.03 -20.61 -11.87
C VAL A 326 -22.43 -20.01 -12.01
N LEU A 327 -23.43 -20.48 -11.26
CA LEU A 327 -24.77 -19.89 -11.23
C LEU A 327 -24.76 -18.47 -10.64
N VAL A 328 -24.10 -18.26 -9.49
CA VAL A 328 -23.97 -16.93 -8.88
C VAL A 328 -23.22 -15.98 -9.82
N ARG A 329 -22.13 -16.45 -10.46
CA ARG A 329 -21.40 -15.67 -11.46
C ARG A 329 -22.26 -15.30 -12.67
N HIS A 330 -23.06 -16.24 -13.20
CA HIS A 330 -24.02 -15.97 -14.28
C HIS A 330 -25.07 -14.93 -13.88
N LEU A 331 -25.57 -14.98 -12.65
CA LEU A 331 -26.50 -13.98 -12.11
C LEU A 331 -25.83 -12.60 -11.98
N VAL A 332 -24.62 -12.51 -11.43
CA VAL A 332 -23.87 -11.24 -11.32
C VAL A 332 -23.59 -10.63 -12.70
N LEU A 333 -23.23 -11.45 -13.70
CA LEU A 333 -23.01 -11.01 -15.08
C LEU A 333 -24.25 -10.41 -15.76
N GLN A 334 -25.46 -10.58 -15.19
CA GLN A 334 -26.65 -9.86 -15.66
C GLN A 334 -26.61 -8.36 -15.35
N GLY A 335 -25.85 -7.92 -14.35
CA GLY A 335 -25.74 -6.51 -13.92
C GLY A 335 -26.95 -5.93 -13.19
N GLU A 336 -28.06 -6.67 -13.09
CA GLU A 336 -29.35 -6.24 -12.52
C GLU A 336 -29.50 -6.44 -11.00
N TYR A 337 -28.52 -7.10 -10.38
CA TYR A 337 -28.46 -7.37 -8.95
C TYR A 337 -27.40 -6.49 -8.28
N LYS A 338 -27.69 -6.03 -7.08
CA LYS A 338 -26.83 -5.21 -6.23
C LYS A 338 -26.19 -6.05 -5.12
N SER A 339 -25.29 -5.44 -4.36
CA SER A 339 -24.92 -5.89 -3.02
C SER A 339 -26.12 -6.44 -2.24
N MET A 340 -25.99 -7.67 -1.71
CA MET A 340 -26.99 -8.38 -0.91
C MET A 340 -28.30 -8.79 -1.63
N ASP A 341 -28.49 -8.47 -2.92
CA ASP A 341 -29.68 -8.92 -3.68
C ASP A 341 -29.69 -10.44 -3.91
N ILE A 342 -28.51 -11.06 -3.90
CA ILE A 342 -28.32 -12.51 -4.01
C ILE A 342 -27.84 -13.04 -2.65
N ALA A 343 -28.55 -14.04 -2.13
CA ALA A 343 -28.10 -14.84 -0.99
C ALA A 343 -27.80 -16.27 -1.41
N LEU A 344 -26.68 -16.82 -0.90
CA LEU A 344 -26.29 -18.20 -1.09
C LEU A 344 -26.28 -18.90 0.28
N LEU A 345 -27.06 -19.97 0.41
CA LEU A 345 -27.30 -20.67 1.67
C LEU A 345 -26.80 -22.11 1.62
N ALA A 346 -26.22 -22.58 2.73
CA ALA A 346 -25.85 -23.98 2.91
C ALA A 346 -26.11 -24.45 4.36
N PRO A 347 -26.66 -25.67 4.60
CA PRO A 347 -26.94 -26.17 5.94
C PRO A 347 -25.70 -26.74 6.67
N TYR A 348 -24.50 -26.66 6.07
CA TYR A 348 -23.26 -27.16 6.65
C TYR A 348 -22.11 -26.16 6.49
N THR A 349 -21.38 -25.93 7.58
CA THR A 349 -20.26 -24.98 7.70
C THR A 349 -19.07 -25.29 6.79
N GLY A 350 -18.78 -26.57 6.55
CA GLY A 350 -17.76 -27.03 5.61
C GLY A 350 -18.12 -26.71 4.15
N GLN A 351 -19.41 -26.84 3.77
CA GLN A 351 -19.89 -26.35 2.48
C GLN A 351 -19.79 -24.83 2.41
N LEU A 352 -20.19 -24.12 3.48
CA LEU A 352 -20.04 -22.67 3.59
C LEU A 352 -18.58 -22.22 3.39
N ARG A 353 -17.62 -22.94 3.99
CA ARG A 353 -16.18 -22.70 3.81
C ARG A 353 -15.73 -22.91 2.35
N LYS A 354 -16.15 -24.01 1.71
CA LYS A 354 -15.83 -24.27 0.29
C LYS A 354 -16.43 -23.22 -0.65
N LEU A 355 -17.69 -22.85 -0.43
CA LEU A 355 -18.37 -21.78 -1.19
C LEU A 355 -17.62 -20.45 -1.02
N ARG A 356 -17.27 -20.06 0.22
CA ARG A 356 -16.46 -18.85 0.48
C ARG A 356 -15.15 -18.88 -0.29
N ALA A 357 -14.39 -19.97 -0.20
CA ALA A 357 -13.08 -20.11 -0.86
C ALA A 357 -13.19 -20.05 -2.39
N SER A 358 -14.21 -20.70 -2.97
CA SER A 358 -14.50 -20.64 -4.40
C SER A 358 -14.81 -19.21 -4.86
N LEU A 359 -15.69 -18.52 -4.14
CA LEU A 359 -16.25 -17.22 -4.53
C LEU A 359 -15.34 -16.02 -4.21
N THR A 360 -14.45 -16.11 -3.23
CA THR A 360 -13.54 -15.00 -2.82
C THR A 360 -12.53 -14.62 -3.92
N ASN A 361 -12.30 -15.50 -4.89
CA ASN A 361 -11.50 -15.17 -6.07
C ASN A 361 -12.19 -14.14 -7.00
N ASP A 362 -13.52 -14.18 -7.10
CA ASP A 362 -14.29 -13.36 -8.05
C ASP A 362 -15.10 -12.23 -7.35
N PHE A 363 -15.50 -12.41 -6.08
CA PHE A 363 -16.43 -11.54 -5.36
C PHE A 363 -16.00 -11.22 -3.91
N GLU A 364 -16.54 -10.14 -3.36
CA GLU A 364 -16.47 -9.85 -1.93
C GLU A 364 -17.59 -10.63 -1.21
N VAL A 365 -17.21 -11.54 -0.30
CA VAL A 365 -18.15 -12.47 0.34
C VAL A 365 -18.42 -12.04 1.79
N CYS A 366 -19.64 -11.57 2.05
CA CYS A 366 -20.08 -11.20 3.39
C CYS A 366 -20.68 -12.40 4.13
N LEU A 367 -20.19 -12.65 5.35
CA LEU A 367 -20.68 -13.64 6.31
C LEU A 367 -21.13 -12.92 7.58
N GLY A 368 -22.18 -13.42 8.24
CA GLY A 368 -22.61 -12.90 9.53
C GLY A 368 -21.65 -13.28 10.67
N GLU A 369 -21.62 -12.49 11.74
CA GLU A 369 -20.81 -12.79 12.94
C GLU A 369 -21.14 -14.19 13.49
N ARG A 370 -22.43 -14.58 13.54
CA ARG A 370 -22.87 -15.93 13.91
C ARG A 370 -22.28 -17.05 13.04
N ASP A 371 -22.16 -16.85 11.72
CA ASP A 371 -21.56 -17.84 10.82
C ASP A 371 -20.03 -17.94 11.04
N LEU A 372 -19.37 -16.82 11.33
CA LEU A 372 -17.94 -16.78 11.66
C LEU A 372 -17.65 -17.46 13.02
N GLU A 373 -18.49 -17.23 14.03
CA GLU A 373 -18.42 -17.91 15.34
C GLU A 373 -18.68 -19.43 15.20
N THR A 374 -19.63 -19.83 14.36
CA THR A 374 -19.91 -21.25 14.09
C THR A 374 -18.73 -21.91 13.38
N LEU A 375 -18.17 -21.27 12.34
CA LEU A 375 -16.94 -21.71 11.67
C LEU A 375 -15.76 -21.83 12.64
N ALA A 376 -15.57 -20.87 13.54
CA ALA A 376 -14.53 -20.92 14.57
C ALA A 376 -14.74 -22.08 15.56
N THR A 377 -15.99 -22.30 16.00
CA THR A 377 -16.38 -23.38 16.92
C THR A 377 -16.17 -24.77 16.31
N ASP A 378 -16.47 -24.93 15.01
CA ASP A 378 -16.19 -26.14 14.24
C ASP A 378 -14.68 -26.34 13.95
N GLY A 379 -13.79 -25.46 14.42
CA GLY A 379 -12.35 -25.51 14.12
C GLY A 379 -11.99 -25.13 12.68
N LEU A 380 -12.97 -24.64 11.90
CA LEU A 380 -12.84 -24.23 10.50
C LEU A 380 -12.45 -22.74 10.35
N GLY A 381 -12.41 -21.99 11.45
CA GLY A 381 -12.15 -20.53 11.46
C GLY A 381 -10.67 -20.12 11.44
N ARG A 382 -9.72 -21.05 11.57
CA ARG A 382 -8.31 -20.77 11.30
C ARG A 382 -8.04 -20.93 9.80
N PHE A 383 -8.08 -19.81 9.11
CA PHE A 383 -7.48 -19.68 7.79
C PHE A 383 -5.98 -19.41 8.01
N GLU A 384 -5.12 -20.24 7.46
CA GLU A 384 -3.78 -19.78 7.11
C GLU A 384 -3.94 -18.93 5.85
N ASP A 385 -3.26 -17.77 5.78
CA ASP A 385 -3.31 -16.86 4.64
C ASP A 385 -2.49 -17.41 3.46
N GLU A 386 -2.87 -18.59 2.97
CA GLU A 386 -2.33 -19.21 1.76
C GLU A 386 -2.88 -18.46 0.53
N TYR A 387 -2.35 -17.26 0.31
CA TYR A 387 -2.52 -16.52 -0.95
C TYR A 387 -2.09 -17.42 -2.11
N PRO A 388 -3.00 -17.82 -3.02
CA PRO A 388 -2.61 -18.63 -4.17
C PRO A 388 -1.66 -17.82 -5.05
N GLU A 389 -0.47 -18.35 -5.34
CA GLU A 389 0.42 -17.71 -6.30
C GLU A 389 -0.30 -17.50 -7.64
N PRO A 390 -0.10 -16.36 -8.33
CA PRO A 390 -0.91 -15.94 -9.48
C PRO A 390 -0.61 -16.79 -10.73
N ASN A 391 -1.17 -18.00 -10.76
CA ASN A 391 -0.73 -19.08 -11.63
C ASN A 391 -1.28 -18.98 -13.06
N GLY A 392 -0.70 -18.07 -13.84
CA GLY A 392 -0.53 -18.17 -15.30
C GLY A 392 -1.77 -18.04 -16.21
N ARG A 393 -3.00 -18.11 -15.70
CA ARG A 393 -4.23 -17.96 -16.50
C ARG A 393 -4.83 -16.57 -16.33
N LYS A 394 -5.16 -15.92 -17.46
CA LYS A 394 -5.63 -14.53 -17.52
C LYS A 394 -7.06 -14.40 -16.97
N ALA A 395 -7.18 -14.11 -15.68
CA ALA A 395 -8.38 -13.45 -15.17
C ALA A 395 -8.58 -12.11 -15.91
N PHE A 396 -9.83 -11.72 -16.16
CA PHE A 396 -10.15 -10.37 -16.65
C PHE A 396 -9.63 -9.31 -15.65
N GLU A 397 -9.19 -8.14 -16.14
CA GLU A 397 -8.55 -7.14 -15.29
C GLU A 397 -9.51 -6.65 -14.19
N LYS A 398 -9.21 -7.02 -12.94
CA LYS A 398 -10.01 -6.69 -11.76
C LYS A 398 -10.06 -5.19 -11.50
N LYS A 399 -11.15 -4.53 -11.90
CA LYS A 399 -11.70 -3.33 -11.23
C LYS A 399 -13.19 -3.15 -11.55
N THR A 400 -13.92 -2.60 -10.57
CA THR A 400 -15.36 -2.23 -10.65
C THR A 400 -16.33 -3.34 -11.06
N LEU A 401 -16.46 -4.38 -10.22
CA LEU A 401 -17.74 -5.07 -9.95
C LEU A 401 -17.68 -5.82 -8.59
N LEU A 402 -17.26 -5.13 -7.52
CA LEU A 402 -17.36 -5.66 -6.15
C LEU A 402 -18.82 -5.66 -5.70
N GLN A 403 -19.57 -6.68 -6.13
CA GLN A 403 -20.89 -6.98 -5.57
C GLN A 403 -20.71 -7.83 -4.32
N THR A 404 -21.18 -7.33 -3.18
CA THR A 404 -21.09 -8.07 -1.92
C THR A 404 -22.14 -9.17 -1.90
N LEU A 405 -21.70 -10.42 -2.04
CA LEU A 405 -22.56 -11.60 -1.95
C LEU A 405 -22.84 -11.92 -0.48
N ARG A 406 -24.10 -12.16 -0.12
CA ARG A 406 -24.45 -12.68 1.20
C ARG A 406 -24.33 -14.21 1.20
N LEU A 407 -23.39 -14.74 1.99
CA LEU A 407 -23.21 -16.17 2.24
C LEU A 407 -23.56 -16.44 3.71
N ALA A 408 -24.45 -17.39 3.98
CA ALA A 408 -24.90 -17.70 5.34
C ALA A 408 -25.30 -19.18 5.50
N THR A 409 -25.30 -19.69 6.73
CA THR A 409 -26.06 -20.91 7.01
C THR A 409 -27.57 -20.65 6.92
N VAL A 410 -28.35 -21.70 6.64
CA VAL A 410 -29.82 -21.60 6.56
C VAL A 410 -30.40 -21.03 7.86
N ASP A 411 -29.88 -21.47 9.01
CA ASP A 411 -30.35 -21.05 10.33
C ASP A 411 -30.03 -19.57 10.61
N ASN A 412 -28.81 -19.12 10.30
CA ASN A 412 -28.41 -17.72 10.52
C ASN A 412 -29.08 -16.72 9.57
N PHE A 413 -29.77 -17.19 8.52
CA PHE A 413 -30.57 -16.37 7.60
C PHE A 413 -32.04 -16.18 8.06
N GLN A 414 -32.44 -16.61 9.25
CA GLN A 414 -33.76 -16.27 9.80
C GLN A 414 -33.97 -14.75 9.89
N GLY A 415 -35.21 -14.29 9.65
CA GLY A 415 -35.60 -12.87 9.59
C GLY A 415 -35.23 -12.18 8.26
N GLU A 416 -34.06 -12.49 7.72
CA GLU A 416 -33.48 -11.89 6.51
C GLU A 416 -34.26 -12.17 5.21
N GLU A 417 -33.93 -11.41 4.16
CA GLU A 417 -34.42 -11.62 2.79
C GLU A 417 -33.38 -11.25 1.71
N ALA A 418 -33.64 -11.68 0.48
CA ALA A 418 -32.88 -11.38 -0.73
C ALA A 418 -33.80 -11.49 -1.96
N ARG A 419 -33.45 -10.85 -3.08
CA ARG A 419 -34.23 -10.92 -4.35
C ARG A 419 -34.07 -12.27 -5.05
N VAL A 420 -32.91 -12.91 -4.90
CA VAL A 420 -32.60 -14.26 -5.38
C VAL A 420 -31.95 -15.04 -4.24
N ILE A 421 -32.40 -16.28 -4.02
CA ILE A 421 -31.82 -17.21 -3.05
C ILE A 421 -31.38 -18.45 -3.80
N VAL A 422 -30.11 -18.84 -3.63
CA VAL A 422 -29.54 -20.11 -4.09
C VAL A 422 -29.27 -20.96 -2.85
N VAL A 423 -29.63 -22.25 -2.88
CA VAL A 423 -29.45 -23.17 -1.75
C VAL A 423 -28.67 -24.40 -2.21
N SER A 424 -27.55 -24.69 -1.56
CA SER A 424 -26.86 -25.98 -1.65
C SER A 424 -27.34 -26.88 -0.52
N LEU A 425 -27.73 -28.11 -0.82
CA LEU A 425 -28.31 -29.05 0.15
C LEU A 425 -27.33 -30.13 0.61
N VAL A 426 -26.22 -30.31 -0.10
CA VAL A 426 -25.03 -31.10 0.23
C VAL A 426 -25.23 -32.62 0.25
N ARG A 427 -26.36 -33.11 0.76
CA ARG A 427 -26.56 -34.51 1.17
C ARG A 427 -26.99 -35.41 0.01
N SER A 428 -26.03 -35.72 -0.84
CA SER A 428 -26.13 -36.73 -1.88
C SER A 428 -25.35 -37.98 -1.47
N ASN A 429 -25.99 -39.15 -1.46
CA ASN A 429 -25.29 -40.40 -1.18
C ASN A 429 -26.01 -41.61 -1.79
N SER A 430 -25.24 -42.61 -2.24
CA SER A 430 -25.73 -43.93 -2.69
C SER A 430 -26.77 -44.61 -1.79
N LYS A 431 -26.79 -44.32 -0.49
CA LYS A 431 -27.77 -44.84 0.49
C LYS A 431 -29.10 -44.06 0.53
N ARG A 432 -29.23 -43.00 -0.28
CA ARG A 432 -30.36 -42.04 -0.37
C ARG A 432 -30.81 -41.48 0.99
N LYS A 433 -29.88 -41.34 1.93
CA LYS A 433 -30.17 -40.80 3.26
C LYS A 433 -30.12 -39.28 3.27
N LEU A 434 -31.24 -38.66 2.91
CA LEU A 434 -31.61 -37.36 3.45
C LEU A 434 -31.88 -37.55 4.95
N ASN A 435 -31.01 -37.01 5.81
CA ASN A 435 -31.17 -37.13 7.27
C ASN A 435 -32.34 -36.29 7.83
N VAL A 436 -32.96 -35.44 7.00
CA VAL A 436 -33.99 -34.48 7.40
C VAL A 436 -35.27 -34.75 6.59
N PRO A 437 -36.35 -35.28 7.20
CA PRO A 437 -37.58 -35.65 6.47
C PRO A 437 -38.26 -34.49 5.75
N MET A 438 -38.12 -33.26 6.25
CA MET A 438 -38.71 -32.05 5.65
C MET A 438 -38.32 -31.89 4.17
N TRP A 439 -37.05 -32.08 3.81
CA TRP A 439 -36.58 -31.88 2.44
C TRP A 439 -37.18 -32.91 1.45
N ALA A 440 -37.58 -34.10 1.92
CA ALA A 440 -38.27 -35.08 1.09
C ALA A 440 -39.71 -34.66 0.77
N ASP A 441 -40.42 -33.98 1.69
CA ASP A 441 -41.72 -33.39 1.37
C ASP A 441 -41.57 -32.15 0.49
N VAL A 442 -40.62 -31.24 0.77
CA VAL A 442 -40.35 -30.06 -0.08
C VAL A 442 -40.04 -30.48 -1.53
N HIS A 443 -39.18 -31.48 -1.73
CA HIS A 443 -38.94 -32.08 -3.04
C HIS A 443 -40.25 -32.64 -3.65
N SER A 444 -41.05 -33.36 -2.87
CA SER A 444 -42.32 -33.93 -3.32
C SER A 444 -43.38 -32.87 -3.65
N GLN A 445 -43.34 -31.69 -3.02
CA GLN A 445 -44.17 -30.53 -3.36
C GLN A 445 -43.71 -29.87 -4.66
N LEU A 446 -42.41 -29.63 -4.82
CA LEU A 446 -41.82 -29.01 -6.01
C LEU A 446 -41.92 -29.90 -7.25
N ALA A 447 -41.81 -31.22 -7.09
CA ALA A 447 -42.05 -32.19 -8.17
C ALA A 447 -43.49 -32.10 -8.69
N ARG A 448 -44.49 -31.97 -7.80
CA ARG A 448 -45.90 -31.76 -8.18
C ARG A 448 -46.15 -30.41 -8.87
N ALA A 449 -45.27 -29.43 -8.65
CA ALA A 449 -45.29 -28.13 -9.34
C ALA A 449 -44.49 -28.09 -10.65
N ASN A 450 -43.94 -29.22 -11.11
CA ASN A 450 -43.00 -29.32 -12.24
C ASN A 450 -41.76 -28.40 -12.11
N ALA A 451 -41.33 -28.11 -10.88
CA ALA A 451 -40.16 -27.28 -10.59
C ALA A 451 -38.85 -28.09 -10.45
N VAL A 452 -38.92 -29.43 -10.40
CA VAL A 452 -37.76 -30.33 -10.33
C VAL A 452 -37.29 -30.69 -11.74
N GLY A 453 -35.99 -30.58 -12.00
CA GLY A 453 -35.34 -30.97 -13.27
C GLY A 453 -33.86 -31.30 -13.10
N THR A 454 -33.23 -31.83 -14.14
CA THR A 454 -31.79 -32.20 -14.16
C THR A 454 -30.89 -31.12 -14.77
N GLU A 455 -31.46 -29.95 -15.07
CA GLU A 455 -30.81 -28.84 -15.74
C GLU A 455 -31.29 -27.49 -15.21
N LEU A 456 -30.41 -26.49 -15.28
CA LEU A 456 -30.78 -25.10 -15.13
C LEU A 456 -31.09 -24.51 -16.51
N ALA A 457 -32.35 -24.13 -16.72
CA ALA A 457 -32.78 -23.37 -17.89
C ALA A 457 -32.48 -21.87 -17.67
N LEU A 458 -31.44 -21.37 -18.32
CA LEU A 458 -31.07 -19.96 -18.35
C LEU A 458 -31.83 -19.24 -19.47
N CYS A 459 -32.00 -17.92 -19.34
CA CYS A 459 -32.61 -17.08 -20.36
C CYS A 459 -31.65 -15.93 -20.73
N CYS A 460 -31.28 -15.82 -22.01
CA CYS A 460 -30.53 -14.66 -22.46
C CYS A 460 -31.46 -13.44 -22.54
N PRO A 461 -31.20 -12.32 -21.82
CA PRO A 461 -32.08 -11.15 -21.81
C PRO A 461 -32.27 -10.46 -23.18
N ARG A 462 -31.50 -10.88 -24.20
CA ARG A 462 -31.53 -10.35 -25.56
C ARG A 462 -32.09 -11.33 -26.61
N HIS A 463 -32.14 -12.62 -26.29
CA HIS A 463 -32.53 -13.70 -27.21
C HIS A 463 -33.37 -14.71 -26.42
N SER A 464 -34.59 -14.29 -26.07
CA SER A 464 -35.51 -15.01 -25.18
C SER A 464 -36.32 -16.13 -25.84
N ASP A 465 -36.06 -16.43 -27.11
CA ASP A 465 -36.89 -17.36 -27.91
C ASP A 465 -36.69 -18.84 -27.52
N LYS A 466 -35.55 -19.16 -26.88
CA LYS A 466 -35.21 -20.52 -26.42
C LYS A 466 -34.43 -20.47 -25.10
N PRO A 467 -34.66 -21.40 -24.16
CA PRO A 467 -33.82 -21.55 -22.99
C PRO A 467 -32.43 -22.07 -23.36
N ILE A 468 -31.44 -21.68 -22.57
CA ILE A 468 -30.10 -22.29 -22.56
C ILE A 468 -30.11 -23.37 -21.47
N LEU A 469 -29.94 -24.65 -21.83
CA LEU A 469 -29.98 -25.75 -20.86
C LEU A 469 -28.57 -26.10 -20.39
N CYS A 470 -28.31 -25.96 -19.09
CA CYS A 470 -27.03 -26.28 -18.45
C CYS A 470 -27.20 -27.43 -17.44
N TYR A 471 -26.52 -28.55 -17.68
CA TYR A 471 -26.58 -29.78 -16.86
C TYR A 471 -25.41 -29.88 -15.87
N GLU A 472 -24.25 -29.34 -16.25
CA GLU A 472 -22.99 -29.39 -15.49
C GLU A 472 -22.41 -27.98 -15.31
N PRO A 473 -21.51 -27.72 -14.34
CA PRO A 473 -20.93 -26.39 -14.15
C PRO A 473 -20.23 -25.84 -15.41
N HIS A 474 -19.53 -26.71 -16.14
CA HIS A 474 -18.80 -26.40 -17.37
C HIS A 474 -19.71 -26.09 -18.58
N ASP A 475 -21.02 -26.33 -18.50
CA ASP A 475 -21.97 -25.87 -19.53
C ASP A 475 -22.09 -24.34 -19.55
N PHE A 476 -21.95 -23.67 -18.40
CA PHE A 476 -22.02 -22.21 -18.34
C PHE A 476 -20.91 -21.57 -19.17
N GLU A 477 -19.68 -22.09 -19.09
CA GLU A 477 -18.54 -21.63 -19.89
C GLU A 477 -18.71 -21.85 -21.40
N LYS A 478 -19.46 -22.89 -21.80
CA LYS A 478 -19.71 -23.24 -23.21
C LYS A 478 -20.92 -22.52 -23.83
N LYS A 479 -21.94 -22.22 -23.01
CA LYS A 479 -23.28 -21.83 -23.48
C LYS A 479 -23.70 -20.43 -23.03
N SER A 480 -23.11 -19.91 -21.96
CA SER A 480 -23.42 -18.59 -21.39
C SER A 480 -22.21 -17.88 -20.71
N PRO A 481 -21.00 -17.87 -21.31
CA PRO A 481 -19.76 -17.47 -20.63
C PRO A 481 -19.76 -16.02 -20.13
N GLU A 482 -20.41 -15.12 -20.87
CA GLU A 482 -20.50 -13.68 -20.57
C GLU A 482 -21.88 -13.29 -20.01
N GLY A 483 -22.64 -14.27 -19.49
CA GLY A 483 -23.98 -14.08 -18.91
C GLY A 483 -25.13 -14.03 -19.93
N GLY A 484 -24.85 -14.02 -21.24
CA GLY A 484 -25.81 -14.26 -22.31
C GLY A 484 -25.37 -15.40 -23.22
N CYS A 485 -26.25 -15.83 -24.13
CA CYS A 485 -25.99 -16.97 -25.01
C CYS A 485 -24.75 -16.78 -25.91
N SER A 486 -24.16 -17.89 -26.36
CA SER A 486 -22.98 -17.94 -27.24
C SER A 486 -23.16 -17.42 -28.68
N LEU A 487 -24.17 -16.60 -28.94
CA LEU A 487 -24.27 -15.81 -30.18
C LEU A 487 -23.39 -14.56 -30.08
N PRO A 488 -22.66 -14.16 -31.13
CA PRO A 488 -21.76 -13.00 -31.09
C PRO A 488 -22.52 -11.69 -30.83
N CYS A 489 -21.92 -10.79 -30.05
CA CYS A 489 -22.57 -9.54 -29.69
C CYS A 489 -22.71 -8.60 -30.91
N THR A 490 -23.94 -8.33 -31.31
CA THR A 490 -24.28 -7.43 -32.44
C THR A 490 -24.24 -5.93 -32.10
N ARG A 491 -24.04 -5.56 -30.83
CA ARG A 491 -23.98 -4.15 -30.40
C ARG A 491 -22.57 -3.55 -30.52
N ARG A 492 -22.49 -2.23 -30.56
CA ARG A 492 -21.25 -1.44 -30.53
C ARG A 492 -21.17 -0.74 -29.15
N PRO A 493 -20.08 -0.90 -28.37
CA PRO A 493 -19.96 -0.20 -27.09
C PRO A 493 -19.75 1.28 -27.34
N GLU A 494 -20.60 2.17 -26.84
CA GLU A 494 -20.41 3.61 -27.07
C GLU A 494 -19.14 4.13 -26.36
N PRO A 495 -18.39 5.09 -26.94
CA PRO A 495 -18.56 5.73 -28.26
C PRO A 495 -17.75 5.03 -29.38
N CYS A 496 -17.50 3.73 -29.28
CA CYS A 496 -16.71 2.95 -30.23
C CYS A 496 -17.46 2.67 -31.54
N VAL A 497 -16.81 2.89 -32.68
CA VAL A 497 -17.36 2.53 -34.00
C VAL A 497 -17.31 1.02 -34.31
N HIS A 498 -16.53 0.24 -33.56
CA HIS A 498 -16.40 -1.21 -33.77
C HIS A 498 -17.55 -1.99 -33.12
N GLN A 499 -18.02 -3.04 -33.80
CA GLN A 499 -18.82 -4.09 -33.18
C GLN A 499 -18.03 -4.74 -32.04
N CYS A 500 -18.73 -5.06 -30.95
CA CYS A 500 -18.17 -5.83 -29.85
C CYS A 500 -17.69 -7.21 -30.32
N GLN A 501 -16.61 -7.71 -29.70
CA GLN A 501 -15.96 -8.96 -30.09
C GLN A 501 -16.26 -10.14 -29.16
N ALA A 502 -17.02 -9.91 -28.08
CA ALA A 502 -17.49 -10.94 -27.16
C ALA A 502 -18.79 -11.60 -27.64
N GLU A 503 -19.15 -12.71 -26.99
CA GLU A 503 -20.46 -13.35 -27.10
C GLU A 503 -21.55 -12.49 -26.43
N CYS A 504 -22.80 -12.96 -26.37
CA CYS A 504 -23.89 -12.14 -25.86
C CYS A 504 -23.76 -11.93 -24.34
N HIS A 505 -24.04 -10.71 -23.88
CA HIS A 505 -23.93 -10.29 -22.47
C HIS A 505 -24.95 -9.20 -22.15
N SER A 506 -25.05 -8.86 -20.87
CA SER A 506 -25.92 -7.80 -20.34
C SER A 506 -25.55 -6.41 -20.84
N ALA A 507 -26.45 -5.44 -20.65
CA ALA A 507 -26.19 -4.04 -21.01
C ALA A 507 -25.05 -3.44 -20.18
N VAL A 508 -25.02 -3.70 -18.86
CA VAL A 508 -24.00 -3.21 -17.92
C VAL A 508 -22.60 -3.70 -18.32
N MET A 509 -22.46 -4.98 -18.66
CA MET A 509 -21.16 -5.52 -19.15
C MET A 509 -20.74 -4.89 -20.49
N HIS A 510 -21.68 -4.43 -21.31
CA HIS A 510 -21.38 -3.74 -22.57
C HIS A 510 -20.76 -2.35 -22.36
N GLU A 511 -21.19 -1.62 -21.32
CA GLU A 511 -20.63 -0.33 -20.93
C GLU A 511 -19.19 -0.48 -20.38
N GLY A 512 -18.86 -1.64 -19.80
CA GLY A 512 -17.49 -2.02 -19.44
C GLY A 512 -16.63 -2.44 -20.64
N PHE A 513 -17.22 -3.01 -21.70
CA PHE A 513 -16.47 -3.69 -22.77
C PHE A 513 -15.69 -2.72 -23.69
N ALA A 514 -14.36 -2.78 -23.63
CA ALA A 514 -13.44 -2.04 -24.49
C ALA A 514 -12.91 -2.89 -25.66
N CYS A 515 -12.69 -2.28 -26.84
CA CYS A 515 -12.40 -3.03 -28.07
C CYS A 515 -10.91 -3.37 -28.25
N GLY A 516 -10.60 -4.60 -28.65
CA GLY A 516 -9.21 -5.05 -28.90
C GLY A 516 -8.57 -4.53 -30.20
N LYS A 517 -9.32 -3.80 -31.05
CA LYS A 517 -8.83 -3.24 -32.32
C LYS A 517 -8.40 -1.78 -32.15
N PRO A 518 -7.31 -1.31 -32.81
CA PRO A 518 -6.92 0.10 -32.82
C PRO A 518 -8.10 1.01 -33.18
N CYS A 519 -8.51 1.85 -32.25
CA CYS A 519 -9.77 2.60 -32.32
C CYS A 519 -9.54 4.08 -32.01
N PRO A 520 -9.97 5.00 -32.90
CA PRO A 520 -9.78 6.45 -32.71
C PRO A 520 -10.76 7.09 -31.72
N CYS A 521 -11.78 6.35 -31.25
CA CYS A 521 -12.76 6.87 -30.31
C CYS A 521 -12.14 7.02 -28.91
N ILE A 522 -12.21 8.22 -28.34
CA ILE A 522 -11.84 8.51 -26.95
C ILE A 522 -12.94 7.93 -26.04
N ARG A 523 -12.57 7.15 -25.02
CA ARG A 523 -13.51 6.48 -24.10
C ARG A 523 -13.59 7.13 -22.73
N SER A 524 -12.52 7.76 -22.27
CA SER A 524 -12.57 8.70 -21.13
C SER A 524 -11.63 9.86 -21.35
N THR A 525 -12.05 11.05 -20.93
CA THR A 525 -11.28 12.29 -20.91
C THR A 525 -10.46 12.46 -19.63
N TYR A 526 -10.69 11.64 -18.60
CA TYR A 526 -9.99 11.67 -17.32
C TYR A 526 -9.75 10.24 -16.82
N VAL A 527 -8.48 9.80 -16.84
CA VAL A 527 -8.06 8.51 -16.26
C VAL A 527 -6.77 8.71 -15.49
N GLU A 528 -6.73 8.29 -14.24
CA GLU A 528 -5.51 8.23 -13.44
C GLU A 528 -4.68 7.01 -13.89
N LEU A 529 -3.45 7.26 -14.34
CA LEU A 529 -2.50 6.20 -14.71
C LEU A 529 -1.82 5.63 -13.44
N PRO A 530 -1.23 4.42 -13.50
CA PRO A 530 -0.55 3.79 -12.36
C PRO A 530 0.61 4.61 -11.73
N CYS A 531 1.01 5.72 -12.33
CA CYS A 531 1.97 6.69 -11.81
C CYS A 531 1.31 7.90 -11.11
N GLY A 532 0.05 7.81 -10.68
CA GLY A 532 -0.70 8.87 -9.97
C GLY A 532 -1.01 10.12 -10.81
N ASN A 533 -0.84 10.04 -12.13
CA ASN A 533 -0.98 11.17 -13.04
C ASN A 533 -2.20 10.98 -13.95
N ILE A 534 -3.06 12.01 -14.03
CA ILE A 534 -4.25 11.99 -14.88
C ILE A 534 -3.83 12.22 -16.34
N LYS A 535 -4.11 11.24 -17.22
CA LYS A 535 -3.99 11.43 -18.66
C LYS A 535 -5.34 11.80 -19.26
N LYS A 536 -5.33 12.84 -20.10
CA LYS A 536 -6.49 13.32 -20.84
C LYS A 536 -6.58 12.58 -22.17
N ALA A 537 -7.80 12.18 -22.53
CA ALA A 537 -8.13 11.38 -23.72
C ALA A 537 -7.43 10.00 -23.79
N ILE A 538 -8.02 9.00 -23.15
CA ILE A 538 -7.69 7.58 -23.36
C ILE A 538 -8.55 7.02 -24.48
N PHE A 539 -7.92 6.44 -25.51
CA PHE A 539 -8.63 5.78 -26.60
C PHE A 539 -9.25 4.45 -26.14
N CYS A 540 -10.40 4.08 -26.72
CA CYS A 540 -11.16 2.88 -26.37
C CYS A 540 -10.31 1.60 -26.34
N HIS A 541 -9.34 1.49 -27.27
CA HIS A 541 -8.45 0.33 -27.39
C HIS A 541 -7.30 0.28 -26.37
N GLN A 542 -7.14 1.32 -25.55
CA GLN A 542 -6.06 1.44 -24.56
C GLN A 542 -6.55 1.21 -23.12
N MET A 543 -7.86 1.34 -22.86
CA MET A 543 -8.42 1.06 -21.54
C MET A 543 -8.09 -0.33 -20.97
N PRO A 544 -8.05 -1.43 -21.76
CA PRO A 544 -7.69 -2.77 -21.26
C PRO A 544 -6.23 -2.97 -20.85
N ASN A 545 -5.38 -1.92 -20.88
CA ASN A 545 -4.04 -1.97 -20.33
C ASN A 545 -3.48 -0.56 -20.04
N LEU A 546 -3.89 0.05 -18.93
CA LEU A 546 -3.40 1.37 -18.52
C LEU A 546 -1.88 1.42 -18.24
N LYS A 547 -1.21 0.27 -18.05
CA LYS A 547 0.24 0.19 -17.80
C LYS A 547 1.09 0.45 -19.06
N VAL A 548 0.55 0.15 -20.24
CA VAL A 548 1.24 0.39 -21.54
C VAL A 548 1.16 1.87 -21.97
N ILE A 549 0.27 2.66 -21.36
CA ILE A 549 0.03 4.05 -21.75
C ILE A 549 1.14 4.96 -21.21
N ARG A 550 1.94 5.52 -22.11
CA ARG A 550 2.94 6.55 -21.76
C ARG A 550 2.24 7.77 -21.16
N CYS A 551 2.64 8.14 -19.94
CA CYS A 551 2.17 9.34 -19.25
C CYS A 551 2.89 10.59 -19.77
N ASP A 552 2.14 11.59 -20.22
CA ASP A 552 2.68 12.81 -20.83
C ASP A 552 3.14 13.87 -19.80
N ALA A 553 2.80 13.68 -18.52
CA ALA A 553 3.17 14.59 -17.45
C ALA A 553 4.70 14.69 -17.33
N LYS A 554 5.23 15.91 -17.21
CA LYS A 554 6.61 16.15 -16.80
C LYS A 554 6.69 16.01 -15.29
N VAL A 555 7.67 15.26 -14.81
CA VAL A 555 7.97 15.05 -13.40
C VAL A 555 9.46 15.26 -13.17
N GLU A 556 9.83 15.66 -11.95
CA GLU A 556 11.24 15.77 -11.57
C GLU A 556 11.79 14.40 -11.20
N LYS A 557 12.97 14.07 -11.74
CA LYS A 557 13.72 12.86 -11.43
C LYS A 557 15.20 13.21 -11.27
N SER A 558 15.85 12.63 -10.26
CA SER A 558 17.32 12.65 -10.17
C SER A 558 17.91 11.54 -11.06
N VAL A 559 18.92 11.88 -11.86
CA VAL A 559 19.63 10.96 -12.76
C VAL A 559 20.78 10.30 -12.00
N PRO A 560 20.75 8.99 -11.70
CA PRO A 560 21.76 8.37 -10.83
C PRO A 560 23.20 8.49 -11.34
N LYS A 561 23.41 8.47 -12.67
CA LYS A 561 24.75 8.61 -13.29
C LYS A 561 25.48 9.92 -12.94
N CYS A 562 24.76 11.00 -12.60
CA CYS A 562 25.37 12.31 -12.33
C CYS A 562 24.80 13.06 -11.10
N GLY A 563 23.75 12.55 -10.46
CA GLY A 563 23.08 13.19 -9.31
C GLY A 563 22.19 14.39 -9.66
N HIS A 564 22.05 14.73 -10.96
CA HIS A 564 21.28 15.89 -11.39
C HIS A 564 19.78 15.62 -11.43
N THR A 565 19.01 16.45 -10.71
CA THR A 565 17.55 16.54 -10.87
C THR A 565 17.19 17.28 -12.15
N ILE A 566 16.29 16.70 -12.95
CA ILE A 566 15.80 17.24 -14.22
C ILE A 566 14.29 17.00 -14.38
N GLN A 567 13.60 17.88 -15.10
CA GLN A 567 12.20 17.66 -15.50
C GLN A 567 12.13 16.82 -16.78
N VAL A 568 11.58 15.62 -16.69
CA VAL A 568 11.41 14.67 -17.80
C VAL A 568 9.99 14.12 -17.84
N GLY A 569 9.54 13.67 -19.02
CA GLY A 569 8.27 12.96 -19.13
C GLY A 569 8.26 11.73 -18.23
N CYS A 570 7.16 11.50 -17.50
CA CYS A 570 7.04 10.45 -16.49
C CYS A 570 7.42 9.05 -17.02
N TYR A 571 7.08 8.76 -18.28
CA TYR A 571 7.43 7.52 -18.99
C TYR A 571 8.94 7.32 -19.26
N LYS A 572 9.79 8.35 -19.14
CA LYS A 572 11.24 8.21 -19.36
C LYS A 572 11.91 7.60 -18.14
N ASP A 573 12.57 6.47 -18.34
CA ASP A 573 13.53 5.95 -17.38
C ASP A 573 14.83 6.77 -17.44
N VAL A 574 15.31 7.19 -16.26
CA VAL A 574 16.56 7.94 -16.07
C VAL A 574 17.68 7.07 -15.48
N THR A 575 17.38 5.81 -15.17
CA THR A 575 18.35 4.81 -14.69
C THR A 575 18.97 4.03 -15.86
N SER A 576 18.24 3.89 -16.98
CA SER A 576 18.70 3.30 -18.24
C SER A 576 20.13 3.74 -18.63
N PRO A 577 21.02 2.81 -19.01
CA PRO A 577 22.40 3.14 -19.36
C PRO A 577 22.52 4.10 -20.57
N ILE A 578 21.50 4.12 -21.44
CA ILE A 578 21.39 4.94 -22.65
C ILE A 578 20.90 6.37 -22.32
N PHE A 579 20.41 6.63 -21.11
CA PHE A 579 19.87 7.95 -20.75
C PHE A 579 20.97 9.00 -20.60
N ARG A 580 20.97 9.99 -21.50
CA ARG A 580 21.89 11.14 -21.50
C ARG A 580 21.23 12.33 -20.77
N CYS A 581 21.88 12.84 -19.73
CA CYS A 581 21.40 13.97 -18.93
C CYS A 581 21.45 15.31 -19.71
N SER A 582 20.31 16.01 -19.80
CA SER A 582 20.17 17.26 -20.57
C SER A 582 20.36 18.53 -19.73
N LYS A 583 21.03 18.46 -18.58
CA LYS A 583 21.47 19.64 -17.83
C LYS A 583 22.83 20.09 -18.39
N PRO A 584 23.08 21.40 -18.63
CA PRO A 584 24.38 21.87 -19.09
C PRO A 584 25.50 21.43 -18.12
N CYS A 585 26.66 21.13 -18.70
CA CYS A 585 27.91 20.93 -17.97
C CYS A 585 28.35 22.27 -17.34
N SER A 586 28.96 22.20 -16.15
CA SER A 586 29.48 23.39 -15.43
C SER A 586 31.00 23.36 -15.27
N ASP A 587 31.63 22.30 -15.76
CA ASP A 587 33.04 21.99 -15.53
C ASP A 587 33.95 22.78 -16.48
N ILE A 588 35.19 23.03 -16.03
CA ILE A 588 36.20 23.80 -16.77
C ILE A 588 37.12 22.79 -17.48
N LEU A 589 37.30 22.96 -18.78
CA LEU A 589 38.19 22.16 -19.61
C LEU A 589 39.66 22.43 -19.26
N SER A 590 40.56 21.51 -19.62
CA SER A 590 42.02 21.67 -19.43
C SER A 590 42.57 22.99 -19.96
N CYS A 591 42.03 23.48 -21.08
CA CYS A 591 42.35 24.77 -21.68
C CYS A 591 41.71 26.01 -21.01
N GLY A 592 41.23 25.89 -19.75
CA GLY A 592 40.71 26.98 -18.93
C GLY A 592 39.30 27.46 -19.29
N HIS A 593 38.67 26.90 -20.32
CA HIS A 593 37.34 27.29 -20.79
C HIS A 593 36.22 26.45 -20.16
N ASN A 594 35.12 27.08 -19.71
CA ASN A 594 33.91 26.32 -19.34
C ASN A 594 33.41 25.47 -20.50
N CYS A 595 33.05 24.22 -20.23
CA CYS A 595 32.39 23.32 -21.18
C CYS A 595 31.08 23.93 -21.71
N SER A 596 30.74 23.64 -22.96
CA SER A 596 29.54 24.16 -23.65
C SER A 596 28.50 23.08 -23.98
N ASP A 597 28.71 21.84 -23.52
CA ASP A 597 27.84 20.69 -23.80
C ASP A 597 27.03 20.28 -22.55
N TYR A 598 26.20 19.25 -22.67
CA TYR A 598 25.34 18.73 -21.61
C TYR A 598 26.03 17.60 -20.83
N CYS A 599 25.74 17.53 -19.54
CA CYS A 599 26.29 16.57 -18.57
C CYS A 599 26.16 15.09 -19.01
N GLY A 600 25.18 14.74 -19.85
CA GLY A 600 25.05 13.41 -20.43
C GLY A 600 26.13 13.04 -21.45
N ASN A 601 26.73 14.02 -22.13
CA ASN A 601 27.67 13.81 -23.22
C ASN A 601 29.13 13.78 -22.74
N CYS A 602 29.45 14.47 -21.63
CA CYS A 602 30.81 14.57 -21.08
C CYS A 602 31.20 13.43 -20.10
N LEU A 603 30.35 12.39 -19.96
CA LEU A 603 30.52 11.32 -18.98
C LEU A 603 30.59 9.97 -19.69
N GLU A 604 31.70 9.27 -19.50
CA GLU A 604 31.85 7.85 -19.85
C GLU A 604 32.00 6.99 -18.58
N GLU A 605 32.27 5.69 -18.75
CA GLU A 605 31.97 4.71 -17.69
C GLU A 605 33.04 4.63 -16.58
N VAL A 606 32.63 4.07 -15.43
CA VAL A 606 33.38 4.13 -14.17
C VAL A 606 34.34 2.95 -14.06
N HIS A 607 35.64 3.21 -14.21
CA HIS A 607 36.69 2.30 -13.73
C HIS A 607 37.02 2.58 -12.25
N ASP A 608 37.14 1.51 -11.45
CA ASP A 608 37.53 1.51 -10.03
C ASP A 608 36.92 2.62 -9.16
N GLY A 609 35.61 2.84 -9.34
CA GLY A 609 34.82 3.79 -8.53
C GLY A 609 35.10 5.27 -8.79
N ARG A 610 36.01 5.62 -9.72
CA ARG A 610 36.29 7.00 -10.12
C ARG A 610 35.56 7.35 -11.40
N ARG A 611 34.91 8.51 -11.44
CA ARG A 611 34.24 9.01 -12.65
C ARG A 611 35.30 9.57 -13.59
N VAL A 612 35.36 9.03 -14.81
CA VAL A 612 36.17 9.61 -15.89
C VAL A 612 35.25 10.49 -16.73
N PHE A 613 35.66 11.75 -16.92
CA PHE A 613 34.97 12.69 -17.79
C PHE A 613 35.83 12.92 -19.02
N GLU A 614 35.39 12.41 -20.17
CA GLU A 614 35.94 12.82 -21.45
C GLU A 614 35.09 13.99 -21.97
N TYR A 615 35.71 15.16 -22.08
CA TYR A 615 35.04 16.37 -22.54
C TYR A 615 35.28 16.57 -24.05
N PRO A 616 34.29 17.03 -24.82
CA PRO A 616 34.50 17.39 -26.22
C PRO A 616 35.51 18.55 -26.33
N LYS A 617 36.34 18.52 -27.38
CA LYS A 617 37.35 19.55 -27.65
C LYS A 617 36.73 20.96 -27.67
N CYS A 618 37.44 21.92 -27.10
CA CYS A 618 36.90 23.27 -26.92
C CYS A 618 36.68 23.98 -28.28
N THR A 619 35.42 24.31 -28.58
CA THR A 619 35.04 24.99 -29.84
C THR A 619 35.02 26.52 -29.76
N LYS A 620 35.35 27.09 -28.58
CA LYS A 620 35.56 28.54 -28.43
C LYS A 620 36.81 28.98 -29.17
N ARG A 621 36.94 30.28 -29.45
CA ARG A 621 38.18 30.84 -29.96
C ARG A 621 39.27 30.78 -28.90
N CYS A 622 40.52 30.74 -29.37
CA CYS A 622 41.69 30.70 -28.51
C CYS A 622 41.92 32.04 -27.81
N ASP A 623 41.75 33.15 -28.55
CA ASP A 623 41.80 34.56 -28.13
C ASP A 623 43.05 35.03 -27.35
N ARG A 624 44.00 34.14 -27.05
CA ARG A 624 45.35 34.46 -26.53
C ARG A 624 46.07 35.44 -27.46
N PRO A 625 46.70 36.52 -26.95
CA PRO A 625 47.39 37.50 -27.78
C PRO A 625 48.66 36.91 -28.42
N HIS A 626 48.97 37.33 -29.66
CA HIS A 626 50.26 37.04 -30.29
C HIS A 626 51.33 37.98 -29.72
N GLY A 627 52.47 37.46 -29.26
CA GLY A 627 53.48 38.23 -28.50
C GLY A 627 54.17 39.40 -29.24
N VAL A 628 53.88 39.64 -30.52
CA VAL A 628 54.54 40.65 -31.37
C VAL A 628 53.54 41.63 -32.02
N CYS A 629 52.24 41.54 -31.70
CA CYS A 629 51.21 42.48 -32.17
C CYS A 629 49.93 42.40 -31.33
N ASN A 630 49.13 43.47 -31.27
CA ASN A 630 47.87 43.52 -30.50
C ASN A 630 46.70 42.69 -31.09
N HIS A 631 46.98 41.58 -31.77
CA HIS A 631 45.98 40.66 -32.28
C HIS A 631 45.85 39.42 -31.39
N SER A 632 44.61 39.04 -31.08
CA SER A 632 44.25 37.77 -30.45
C SER A 632 44.16 36.63 -31.48
N CYS A 633 44.57 35.43 -31.08
CA CYS A 633 44.60 34.25 -31.94
C CYS A 633 43.17 33.86 -32.41
N PRO A 634 42.85 34.00 -33.72
CA PRO A 634 41.49 33.81 -34.24
C PRO A 634 41.10 32.34 -34.42
N LYS A 635 42.04 31.41 -34.18
CA LYS A 635 41.86 29.97 -34.27
C LYS A 635 40.88 29.49 -33.18
N ILE A 636 40.27 28.34 -33.43
CA ILE A 636 39.57 27.57 -32.38
C ILE A 636 40.62 27.17 -31.32
N CYS A 637 40.18 27.06 -30.06
CA CYS A 637 41.05 26.70 -28.94
C CYS A 637 41.81 25.39 -29.21
N HIS A 638 43.13 25.49 -29.20
CA HIS A 638 44.10 24.45 -29.53
C HIS A 638 44.94 24.07 -28.29
N ASP A 639 44.26 24.00 -27.14
CA ASP A 639 44.77 23.57 -25.84
C ASP A 639 46.17 24.15 -25.49
N GLU A 640 47.22 23.34 -25.41
CA GLU A 640 48.59 23.78 -25.06
C GLU A 640 49.48 24.11 -26.28
N GLU A 641 49.01 23.89 -27.52
CA GLU A 641 49.78 24.20 -28.73
C GLU A 641 49.98 25.72 -28.91
N SER A 642 51.08 26.12 -29.56
CA SER A 642 51.40 27.54 -29.75
C SER A 642 50.48 28.20 -30.80
N CYS A 643 50.19 29.49 -30.63
CA CYS A 643 49.28 30.22 -31.53
C CYS A 643 49.86 30.42 -32.95
N GLY A 644 51.18 30.29 -33.12
CA GLY A 644 51.91 30.64 -34.35
C GLY A 644 52.07 32.15 -34.56
N TYR A 645 52.62 32.52 -35.72
CA TYR A 645 52.77 33.92 -36.13
C TYR A 645 51.41 34.54 -36.54
N CYS A 646 51.31 35.87 -36.46
CA CYS A 646 50.10 36.58 -36.86
C CYS A 646 50.18 37.02 -38.33
N GLU A 647 49.35 36.44 -39.19
CA GLU A 647 49.23 36.80 -40.61
C GLU A 647 48.25 37.96 -40.86
N ALA A 648 47.56 38.43 -39.81
CA ALA A 648 46.63 39.56 -39.91
C ALA A 648 47.39 40.90 -40.03
N ASN A 649 47.02 41.70 -41.04
CA ASN A 649 47.54 43.05 -41.21
C ASN A 649 47.16 43.97 -40.03
N CYS A 650 48.02 44.96 -39.79
CA CYS A 650 47.87 46.14 -38.88
C CYS A 650 47.06 47.62 -39.19
N GLU A 651 47.03 47.73 -37.76
CA GLU A 651 46.62 48.59 -36.60
C GLU A 651 47.50 49.84 -36.34
N VAL A 652 48.81 49.75 -36.63
CA VAL A 652 49.71 50.90 -36.84
C VAL A 652 50.45 50.71 -38.18
N ARG A 653 50.40 51.70 -39.08
CA ARG A 653 51.21 51.76 -40.30
C ARG A 653 51.70 53.18 -40.50
N ILE A 654 52.94 53.32 -40.95
CA ILE A 654 53.36 54.47 -41.75
C ILE A 654 53.17 54.08 -43.23
N LEU A 655 52.98 55.07 -44.09
CA LEU A 655 52.13 55.05 -45.29
C LEU A 655 52.72 56.11 -46.26
N GLU A 656 52.44 56.23 -47.55
CA GLU A 656 52.02 55.33 -48.65
C GLU A 656 52.89 55.84 -49.84
N PHE A 657 52.34 56.33 -50.97
CA PHE A 657 52.92 57.43 -51.78
C PHE A 657 51.79 58.14 -52.57
N ILE A 658 52.09 59.10 -53.46
CA ILE A 658 51.13 59.93 -54.22
C ILE A 658 50.80 59.23 -55.58
N VAL A 659 49.58 59.22 -56.17
CA VAL A 659 48.83 60.34 -56.82
C VAL A 659 47.33 60.01 -57.08
N TRP A 660 46.43 60.88 -56.55
CA TRP A 660 45.09 61.39 -57.01
C TRP A 660 43.98 60.40 -57.49
N SER A 661 42.68 60.63 -57.22
CA SER A 661 41.94 61.91 -57.02
C SER A 661 40.59 61.84 -56.23
N SER A 662 40.27 62.95 -55.53
CA SER A 662 38.95 63.63 -55.31
C SER A 662 37.68 62.97 -54.73
N HIS A 663 37.13 63.55 -53.62
CA HIS A 663 35.76 64.11 -53.39
C HIS A 663 35.45 64.66 -51.94
N VAL A 664 35.42 65.97 -51.70
CA VAL A 664 35.82 66.56 -50.38
C VAL A 664 34.75 66.64 -49.24
N HIS A 665 35.21 66.56 -47.97
CA HIS A 665 34.53 66.96 -46.69
C HIS A 665 33.20 66.21 -46.32
N HIS A 666 32.54 66.38 -45.16
CA HIS A 666 32.89 66.50 -43.72
C HIS A 666 31.68 65.93 -42.92
N ALA A 667 31.84 65.17 -41.82
CA ALA A 667 32.08 65.58 -40.42
C ALA A 667 30.99 66.45 -39.74
N SER A 668 30.28 65.82 -38.79
CA SER A 668 29.69 66.31 -37.53
C SER A 668 29.56 67.82 -37.25
N ARG A 669 28.34 68.29 -36.91
CA ARG A 669 27.99 68.83 -35.57
C ARG A 669 26.53 69.27 -35.41
N ASP A 670 26.10 69.29 -34.14
CA ASP A 670 25.06 70.11 -33.48
C ASP A 670 23.62 70.15 -34.02
N ALA A 671 22.65 70.25 -33.10
CA ALA A 671 21.25 70.48 -33.43
C ALA A 671 21.02 71.92 -33.90
N PRO A 672 20.31 72.11 -35.02
CA PRO A 672 18.88 72.37 -34.91
C PRO A 672 18.03 71.54 -35.90
N GLY A 673 16.74 71.39 -35.61
CA GLY A 673 15.77 70.96 -36.63
C GLY A 673 15.33 72.12 -37.53
N PRO A 674 14.57 71.87 -38.63
CA PRO A 674 13.98 70.58 -39.04
C PRO A 674 14.28 70.17 -40.51
N ALA A 675 13.56 69.14 -40.98
CA ALA A 675 13.23 68.79 -42.38
C ALA A 675 14.20 67.93 -43.24
N ASN A 676 13.71 66.72 -43.55
CA ASN A 676 13.64 66.00 -44.83
C ASN A 676 14.85 65.82 -45.80
N THR A 677 14.77 64.68 -46.52
CA THR A 677 15.45 64.27 -47.77
C THR A 677 16.79 63.52 -47.66
N GLU A 678 17.05 62.67 -48.66
CA GLU A 678 18.01 61.56 -48.68
C GLU A 678 19.11 61.82 -49.74
N ALA A 679 20.39 61.56 -49.44
CA ALA A 679 21.48 61.59 -50.44
C ALA A 679 22.75 60.80 -49.98
N PRO A 680 23.63 60.33 -50.90
CA PRO A 680 24.82 59.53 -50.57
C PRO A 680 26.19 60.20 -50.84
N ALA A 681 27.23 59.69 -50.15
CA ALA A 681 28.67 59.58 -50.50
C ALA A 681 29.52 60.81 -50.95
N GLN A 682 30.82 60.85 -50.56
CA GLN A 682 32.05 60.57 -51.37
C GLN A 682 33.34 61.05 -50.62
N CYS A 683 34.58 60.93 -51.14
CA CYS A 683 35.84 61.15 -50.36
C CYS A 683 37.11 61.71 -51.10
N VAL A 684 37.66 62.88 -50.68
CA VAL A 684 39.05 63.36 -50.82
C VAL A 684 39.75 62.74 -49.62
N ALA A 685 40.55 61.68 -49.75
CA ALA A 685 41.46 61.38 -50.85
C ALA A 685 42.34 62.60 -51.20
N ARG A 686 43.24 63.00 -50.31
CA ARG A 686 43.69 62.24 -49.12
C ARG A 686 44.59 63.10 -48.25
N GLN A 687 44.83 62.60 -47.03
CA GLN A 687 46.21 62.29 -46.68
C GLN A 687 46.34 60.79 -46.32
N TYR A 688 47.45 60.11 -46.69
CA TYR A 688 47.49 58.63 -46.71
C TYR A 688 47.44 57.95 -45.33
N ALA A 689 46.79 56.78 -45.17
CA ALA A 689 45.94 56.07 -46.13
C ALA A 689 45.80 54.52 -46.02
N ASN A 690 46.47 53.81 -45.10
CA ASN A 690 46.32 52.34 -44.90
C ASN A 690 46.60 51.91 -43.45
N GLY A 691 45.85 51.00 -42.82
CA GLY A 691 44.58 50.39 -43.23
C GLY A 691 43.69 50.00 -42.03
N PHE A 692 43.87 50.71 -40.91
CA PHE A 692 43.32 50.44 -39.57
C PHE A 692 42.27 51.50 -39.19
N PRO A 693 41.45 51.31 -38.12
CA PRO A 693 41.58 50.36 -37.02
C PRO A 693 40.35 49.44 -36.83
N ALA A 694 40.03 49.05 -35.59
CA ALA A 694 39.29 47.82 -35.25
C ALA A 694 38.02 48.00 -34.36
N MET A 695 37.33 46.86 -34.14
CA MET A 695 36.46 46.46 -33.01
C MET A 695 35.03 47.04 -32.76
N SER A 696 34.11 46.08 -32.54
CA SER A 696 33.04 45.93 -31.52
C SER A 696 31.89 46.95 -31.30
N ASP A 697 30.67 46.49 -31.65
CA ASP A 697 29.42 46.37 -30.85
C ASP A 697 29.10 47.25 -29.61
N ALA A 698 27.86 47.79 -29.57
CA ALA A 698 27.03 47.89 -28.34
C ALA A 698 25.49 48.13 -28.56
N LEU A 699 24.69 47.06 -28.51
CA LEU A 699 23.36 46.89 -27.86
C LEU A 699 22.19 47.94 -27.89
N ARG A 700 21.01 47.44 -28.35
CA ARG A 700 19.59 47.79 -27.98
C ARG A 700 19.01 49.13 -28.55
N SER A 701 17.69 49.28 -28.84
CA SER A 701 16.50 48.43 -28.58
C SER A 701 15.39 48.51 -29.68
N SER A 702 14.39 47.61 -29.56
CA SER A 702 12.95 47.76 -29.93
C SER A 702 12.50 48.08 -31.37
N ASP A 703 11.96 47.03 -32.01
CA ASP A 703 10.71 46.96 -32.80
C ASP A 703 10.50 47.65 -34.17
N ALA A 704 9.69 46.96 -34.99
CA ALA A 704 8.93 47.40 -36.17
C ALA A 704 9.64 47.70 -37.52
N ALA A 705 9.78 46.62 -38.33
CA ALA A 705 9.21 46.50 -39.69
C ALA A 705 9.97 46.98 -40.97
N ILE A 706 10.07 46.03 -41.92
CA ILE A 706 9.93 46.16 -43.41
C ILE A 706 11.15 46.58 -44.28
N ASN A 707 11.74 45.55 -44.94
CA ASN A 707 12.15 45.42 -46.36
C ASN A 707 13.16 46.37 -47.08
N ALA A 708 14.38 45.84 -47.26
CA ALA A 708 14.95 45.37 -48.56
C ALA A 708 15.80 46.27 -49.54
N ARG A 709 17.07 45.82 -49.71
CA ARG A 709 17.87 45.59 -50.97
C ARG A 709 18.78 46.66 -51.64
N ALA A 710 20.06 46.24 -51.82
CA ALA A 710 20.95 46.37 -53.01
C ALA A 710 21.66 47.72 -53.37
N SER A 711 22.84 47.78 -54.04
CA SER A 711 24.00 46.85 -54.21
C SER A 711 25.23 47.48 -54.95
N ALA A 712 26.48 47.18 -54.51
CA ALA A 712 27.81 47.13 -55.21
C ALA A 712 28.46 48.37 -55.95
N GLY A 713 29.81 48.53 -55.95
CA GLY A 713 30.48 49.65 -56.70
C GLY A 713 32.04 49.83 -56.92
N LYS A 714 33.00 49.32 -56.11
CA LYS A 714 34.51 49.26 -56.33
C LYS A 714 35.45 50.53 -56.52
N THR A 715 36.32 50.77 -55.49
CA THR A 715 37.80 51.17 -55.49
C THR A 715 38.18 52.65 -55.89
N VAL A 716 39.39 53.29 -55.82
CA VAL A 716 40.87 52.98 -55.74
C VAL A 716 41.74 53.85 -54.73
N GLN A 717 42.91 54.47 -55.06
CA GLN A 717 44.08 54.66 -54.12
C GLN A 717 45.05 55.90 -54.29
N THR A 718 46.11 56.01 -53.44
CA THR A 718 47.30 56.94 -53.29
C THR A 718 47.18 58.50 -53.12
N ILE A 719 47.82 59.15 -52.09
CA ILE A 719 48.18 60.62 -51.87
C ILE A 719 48.85 60.90 -50.49
N CYS A 720 49.88 61.76 -50.44
CA CYS A 720 50.73 62.27 -49.31
C CYS A 720 50.12 62.37 -47.88
N VAL A 721 50.91 62.19 -46.80
CA VAL A 721 50.55 62.58 -45.40
C VAL A 721 51.63 63.37 -44.69
N LYS A 722 51.21 64.14 -43.67
CA LYS A 722 51.93 64.37 -42.40
C LYS A 722 50.91 64.45 -41.25
N SER A 723 50.37 63.32 -40.80
CA SER A 723 49.43 63.26 -39.66
C SER A 723 49.44 61.87 -38.98
N ALA A 724 50.52 61.57 -38.25
CA ALA A 724 50.62 60.42 -37.35
C ALA A 724 50.41 60.82 -35.88
N GLY A 725 49.52 61.80 -35.64
CA GLY A 725 48.97 62.06 -34.30
C GLY A 725 47.78 61.14 -34.04
N ASP A 726 47.62 60.74 -32.77
CA ASP A 726 46.49 60.00 -32.15
C ASP A 726 46.75 58.55 -31.68
N LYS A 727 47.99 58.03 -31.76
CA LYS A 727 48.43 56.85 -30.98
C LYS A 727 49.90 56.98 -30.50
N GLY A 728 50.15 57.89 -29.55
CA GLY A 728 51.47 58.00 -28.90
C GLY A 728 51.85 56.73 -28.13
N ASP A 729 50.88 56.14 -27.43
CA ASP A 729 51.04 55.02 -26.48
C ASP A 729 51.38 53.66 -27.13
N ALA A 730 51.51 53.60 -28.46
CA ALA A 730 51.78 52.35 -29.18
C ALA A 730 53.21 51.87 -28.90
N ARG A 731 53.38 50.73 -28.24
CA ARG A 731 54.71 50.15 -27.95
C ARG A 731 55.38 49.62 -29.21
N VAL A 732 56.61 50.09 -29.44
CA VAL A 732 57.46 49.79 -30.61
C VAL A 732 58.85 49.26 -30.21
N ASP A 733 59.13 49.28 -28.91
CA ASP A 733 60.23 48.62 -28.22
C ASP A 733 59.61 47.62 -27.22
N PHE A 734 60.04 46.35 -27.30
CA PHE A 734 59.53 45.26 -26.48
C PHE A 734 60.52 44.79 -25.41
N LEU A 735 61.70 45.41 -25.33
CA LEU A 735 62.70 45.20 -24.27
C LEU A 735 62.52 46.23 -23.15
N GLU A 736 62.51 47.52 -23.47
CA GLU A 736 62.30 48.60 -22.48
C GLU A 736 60.83 49.06 -22.39
N TRP A 737 59.93 48.45 -23.19
CA TRP A 737 58.49 48.72 -23.23
C TRP A 737 58.09 50.17 -23.60
N LYS A 738 58.98 50.90 -24.28
CA LYS A 738 58.77 52.28 -24.72
C LYS A 738 57.71 52.41 -25.83
N THR A 739 57.03 53.54 -25.81
CA THR A 739 55.96 53.92 -26.75
C THR A 739 56.47 54.76 -27.91
N TYR A 740 55.67 54.87 -28.98
CA TYR A 740 55.98 55.64 -30.18
C TYR A 740 56.29 57.12 -29.87
N SER A 741 55.65 57.71 -28.85
CA SER A 741 55.94 59.07 -28.39
C SER A 741 57.28 59.25 -27.65
N GLU A 742 57.98 58.16 -27.30
CA GLU A 742 59.18 58.18 -26.46
C GLU A 742 60.48 57.85 -27.24
N ILE A 743 60.41 57.67 -28.57
CA ILE A 743 61.55 57.28 -29.41
C ILE A 743 61.80 58.31 -30.54
N SER A 744 63.06 58.71 -30.71
CA SER A 744 63.51 59.59 -31.79
C SER A 744 63.83 58.79 -33.07
N LEU A 745 62.95 58.87 -34.07
CA LEU A 745 63.10 58.16 -35.34
C LEU A 745 64.27 58.64 -36.21
N ASP A 746 64.85 59.81 -35.88
CA ASP A 746 66.06 60.33 -36.53
C ASP A 746 67.36 59.76 -35.92
N GLU A 747 67.28 59.10 -34.75
CA GLU A 747 68.45 58.62 -33.99
C GLU A 747 68.55 57.08 -33.91
N THR A 748 67.43 56.35 -34.01
CA THR A 748 67.41 54.87 -33.90
C THR A 748 67.01 54.20 -35.22
N PRO A 749 67.79 53.25 -35.78
CA PRO A 749 67.45 52.59 -37.03
C PRO A 749 66.24 51.63 -36.86
N ILE A 750 65.21 51.83 -37.67
CA ILE A 750 63.96 51.05 -37.63
C ILE A 750 63.88 50.02 -38.75
N ILE A 751 63.37 48.82 -38.43
CA ILE A 751 63.05 47.77 -39.41
C ILE A 751 61.54 47.83 -39.67
N VAL A 752 61.15 48.27 -40.86
CA VAL A 752 59.74 48.26 -41.31
C VAL A 752 59.42 46.89 -41.90
N LEU A 753 58.53 46.16 -41.26
CA LEU A 753 58.07 44.84 -41.71
C LEU A 753 57.10 44.98 -42.90
N GLY A 754 56.86 43.91 -43.66
CA GLY A 754 55.95 43.94 -44.82
C GLY A 754 54.50 44.34 -44.47
N CYS A 755 54.05 44.06 -43.24
CA CYS A 755 52.77 44.52 -42.70
C CYS A 755 52.73 46.02 -42.36
N GLY A 756 53.87 46.72 -42.42
CA GLY A 756 54.04 48.15 -42.21
C GLY A 756 54.06 48.63 -40.76
N ASN A 757 54.01 47.71 -39.78
CA ASN A 757 54.60 47.97 -38.46
C ASN A 757 56.12 48.21 -38.65
N PHE A 758 56.71 49.01 -37.77
CA PHE A 758 58.16 49.04 -37.60
C PHE A 758 58.53 48.69 -36.16
N ILE A 759 59.73 48.15 -35.98
CA ILE A 759 60.31 47.78 -34.68
C ILE A 759 61.77 48.27 -34.68
N ILE A 760 62.31 48.66 -33.52
CA ILE A 760 63.75 48.84 -33.38
C ILE A 760 64.47 47.51 -33.62
N SER A 761 65.64 47.53 -34.27
CA SER A 761 66.37 46.31 -34.66
C SER A 761 66.71 45.40 -33.47
N GLU A 762 66.96 45.99 -32.31
CA GLU A 762 67.39 45.31 -31.09
C GLU A 762 66.27 44.43 -30.47
N SER A 763 65.00 44.83 -30.62
CA SER A 763 63.84 44.04 -30.16
C SER A 763 63.53 42.81 -31.03
N VAL A 764 64.11 42.70 -32.22
CA VAL A 764 63.88 41.55 -33.14
C VAL A 764 64.81 40.38 -32.81
N ASP A 765 66.04 40.66 -32.37
CA ASP A 765 67.07 39.67 -32.10
C ASP A 765 66.63 38.65 -31.03
N GLY A 766 66.18 39.17 -29.87
CA GLY A 766 65.69 38.39 -28.73
C GLY A 766 64.39 37.59 -28.93
N LEU A 767 63.81 37.59 -30.14
CA LEU A 767 62.60 36.83 -30.50
C LEU A 767 62.80 35.82 -31.63
N VAL A 768 63.91 35.90 -32.38
CA VAL A 768 64.15 35.04 -33.56
C VAL A 768 65.33 34.08 -33.34
N GLY A 769 66.06 34.20 -32.22
CA GLY A 769 67.10 33.25 -31.83
C GLY A 769 68.31 33.28 -32.76
N LEU A 770 68.66 34.47 -33.27
CA LEU A 770 69.74 34.59 -34.27
C LEU A 770 71.10 34.13 -33.71
N ASP A 771 71.34 34.26 -32.40
CA ASP A 771 72.53 33.71 -31.70
C ASP A 771 72.56 32.17 -31.63
N GLU A 772 71.47 31.46 -31.93
CA GLU A 772 71.43 29.99 -32.00
C GLU A 772 71.78 29.46 -33.41
N VAL A 773 71.91 30.37 -34.39
CA VAL A 773 72.11 30.06 -35.82
C VAL A 773 73.31 30.82 -36.41
N TYR A 774 73.67 31.98 -35.84
CA TYR A 774 74.75 32.86 -36.31
C TYR A 774 75.70 33.25 -35.17
N THR A 775 76.99 33.35 -35.47
CA THR A 775 77.99 33.90 -34.53
C THR A 775 78.03 35.42 -34.57
N LYS A 776 78.41 36.06 -33.46
CA LYS A 776 78.61 37.52 -33.34
C LYS A 776 80.08 37.88 -33.10
N ASP A 777 80.48 39.04 -33.65
CA ASP A 777 81.76 39.69 -33.40
C ASP A 777 81.79 40.44 -32.04
N LYS A 778 82.92 41.11 -31.78
CA LYS A 778 83.21 41.77 -30.50
C LYS A 778 82.48 43.10 -30.29
N ASP A 779 81.92 43.67 -31.35
CA ASP A 779 81.09 44.88 -31.33
C ASP A 779 79.59 44.53 -31.46
N GLY A 780 79.24 43.23 -31.37
CA GLY A 780 77.88 42.71 -31.31
C GLY A 780 77.21 42.40 -32.66
N ARG A 781 77.97 42.34 -33.76
CA ARG A 781 77.43 42.16 -35.12
C ARG A 781 77.62 40.73 -35.62
N PHE A 782 76.61 40.17 -36.29
CA PHE A 782 76.66 38.79 -36.82
C PHE A 782 77.74 38.62 -37.92
N ASP A 783 78.55 37.56 -37.84
CA ASP A 783 79.70 37.31 -38.71
C ASP A 783 79.79 35.91 -39.37
N GLY A 784 79.08 34.90 -38.85
CA GLY A 784 79.15 33.51 -39.31
C GLY A 784 77.87 32.70 -39.00
N LEU A 785 77.83 31.42 -39.36
CA LEU A 785 76.63 30.55 -39.27
C LEU A 785 77.01 29.18 -38.65
N GLN A 786 76.14 28.63 -37.80
CA GLN A 786 76.41 27.48 -36.92
C GLN A 786 75.92 26.15 -37.51
N ASP A 787 76.68 25.06 -37.32
CA ASP A 787 76.47 23.74 -37.96
C ASP A 787 75.96 22.68 -36.97
N VAL A 788 74.95 21.89 -37.35
CA VAL A 788 74.16 21.02 -36.46
C VAL A 788 73.82 19.70 -37.15
N CYS A 789 74.71 18.71 -37.05
CA CYS A 789 74.63 17.47 -37.84
C CYS A 789 74.53 16.19 -36.98
N SER A 790 74.07 16.28 -35.72
CA SER A 790 74.06 15.13 -34.79
C SER A 790 73.04 15.22 -33.64
N ILE A 791 71.84 14.67 -33.85
CA ILE A 791 71.00 13.93 -32.88
C ILE A 791 69.83 13.31 -33.67
N ASP A 792 69.60 12.00 -33.51
CA ASP A 792 68.64 11.25 -34.33
C ASP A 792 67.17 11.48 -33.95
N VAL A 793 66.33 11.63 -34.97
CA VAL A 793 64.86 11.62 -34.85
C VAL A 793 64.30 10.55 -35.78
N SER A 794 63.51 9.60 -35.25
CA SER A 794 62.83 8.58 -36.06
C SER A 794 61.39 8.35 -35.61
N SER A 795 60.52 8.02 -36.56
CA SER A 795 59.08 7.73 -36.39
C SER A 795 58.14 8.90 -36.02
N SER A 796 58.36 10.09 -36.59
CA SER A 796 57.25 11.02 -36.89
C SER A 796 57.48 11.74 -38.24
N LEU A 797 56.40 12.34 -38.78
CA LEU A 797 56.38 13.25 -39.96
C LEU A 797 56.82 12.67 -41.33
N ALA A 798 55.87 12.15 -42.13
CA ALA A 798 56.07 11.92 -43.58
C ALA A 798 54.76 11.90 -44.43
N SER A 799 53.84 12.84 -44.21
CA SER A 799 52.71 13.22 -45.10
C SER A 799 51.87 14.30 -44.38
N VAL A 800 51.88 15.60 -44.70
CA VAL A 800 52.41 16.35 -45.86
C VAL A 800 51.66 16.10 -47.17
N ILE A 801 50.72 17.03 -47.47
CA ILE A 801 50.13 17.35 -48.80
C ILE A 801 49.16 16.25 -49.34
N PRO A 802 47.99 16.57 -49.95
CA PRO A 802 47.64 17.84 -50.63
C PRO A 802 46.29 18.50 -50.25
N SER A 803 46.29 19.84 -50.23
CA SER A 803 45.54 20.67 -51.21
C SER A 803 45.92 22.15 -51.07
#